data_AF-A0A7J9C878-F1
#
_entry.id   AF-A0A7J9C878-F1
#
_cell.length_a   1.000
_cell.length_b   1.000
_cell.length_c   1.000
_cell.angle_alpha   90.00
_cell.angle_beta   90.00
_cell.angle_gamma   90.00
#
_symmetry.space_group_name_H-M   'P 1'
#
loop_
_entity.id
_entity.type
_entity.pdbx_description
1 polymer ?
#
loop_
_entity_poly.entity_id
_entity_poly.type
_entity_poly.pdbx_seq_one_letter_code
_entity_poly.pdbx_strand_id
1 'polypeptide(L)'
;MSSSITHNLIPDGKLLVHIAENGHSFELDCNETTLVETVMQSIEVESGIQFNDQLVLCAELKLEPQRPLSSYKLPSSDREVFIFNKSRLQTHSPPPPPEQVDIVEVPEPRPIASSTDPHPLDDALDPALKALPSYERLFRYHYEQGLAIYKRTVAKFDHCERLLGEQKVQERALDVARGNLDQYYRMIQQNCSEFMKRYKQQHRYHADLLANFDKDMQKLRSTKLHPALQTATRKCLSDFVKEDNLRKSAENCNSSHRQFENKVVQLNQMFGEVKRKVEDLFTLKASLPIKNLELTIKEHQRYLNEQKSIMQSLSKDVNTVKKLVDDCVCSQLSSSLRPHDAVSALGPMYDVHDKNHLPKMLACEHAISKLLDFCKDKKNEMNIFVHSYMQKTTYVTYHIKDVKLQFPVFKEAMVRQEDLFMDLKLVRGIGPAYRACLAEIVRRKASMKLYMGMAGQLAERLATKREVEVRRREEFLKAHGLYIPKDVLASMGLYDTPNQCDVNIAPFDTSLLDIDIPDLDHYAPEYLSGLPTKPASSRGSSSLLNESSHSADTEEINVDTLGKDDSDDFLEGCELVEIAGTSKMEVENAKLKAELASAIALICSLGPEFEYESLDDSKVNTLLKNAAEKTAEALHLKDEYGKHLQQMLKAKQMQCDSYEKRIQELEQRLSDQYSQGQKLSMTNNATDYGLLASKDDYNCKPQISGCEVNVPRISTSEPMDEVSCITNSLDAKLGQFGRQSSKGREGIDENMMESSGMLNPHLDSSMQEPQQEEQEVGVKDGKDRTVGQSGMSLANSSTAEYMPEPLNALPCGTAAELGLDSKVREDLVLELQNALAEKLNQLSETETKLKDALDEVSMLGREMETSRKLLDESQMNCAHLENCLHEAREEAQSHRCAAERRASEYSALRASAIKMRSLFERLRNCVYASGGMAGFADSLRALAQSLANSISDSEDDGSAEFRKCIRVLAEKVGFLSRHREELHEKYTNIEALTEQLKKELEEKNELVKNLYTKHQLEKQASKEKISFSRLQVHEIAAFVLNSSGHYEAITRNCYNYYLSAESVALFTDHLPSQPSYIVGQIVHIERQTVKPLLSSSTRPDRGRADPAEQLTSNTMNSGSSLNPYGLPTGCEYFVVTVAMLPDTAIHSPPPS
;
A
#
# COMPACT_ATOMS: atom_id res chain seq x y z
N MET A 1 -55.47 0.59 -47.79
CA MET A 1 -55.49 1.72 -46.84
C MET A 1 -54.59 1.39 -45.64
N SER A 2 -53.39 0.82 -45.79
CA SER A 2 -52.17 1.41 -46.39
C SER A 2 -51.73 2.71 -45.71
N SER A 3 -51.24 2.60 -44.48
CA SER A 3 -50.44 3.61 -43.80
C SER A 3 -49.03 3.60 -44.39
N SER A 4 -48.70 4.62 -45.19
CA SER A 4 -47.38 4.83 -45.78
C SER A 4 -46.35 5.16 -44.70
N ILE A 5 -45.56 4.15 -44.29
CA ILE A 5 -44.32 4.38 -43.56
C ILE A 5 -43.33 4.97 -44.56
N THR A 6 -42.90 6.21 -44.31
CA THR A 6 -41.81 6.84 -45.04
C THR A 6 -40.55 6.02 -44.86
N HIS A 7 -40.03 5.44 -45.95
CA HIS A 7 -38.66 4.94 -45.99
C HIS A 7 -37.72 6.12 -45.72
N ASN A 8 -37.22 6.23 -44.50
CA ASN A 8 -35.97 6.93 -44.25
C ASN A 8 -34.89 6.17 -45.04
N LEU A 9 -34.18 6.86 -45.93
CA LEU A 9 -32.95 6.31 -46.49
C LEU A 9 -31.95 6.17 -45.34
N ILE A 10 -31.82 4.95 -44.82
CA ILE A 10 -30.68 4.58 -43.99
C ILE A 10 -29.45 4.70 -44.91
N PRO A 11 -28.38 5.41 -44.52
CA PRO A 11 -27.21 5.54 -45.38
C PRO A 11 -26.58 4.16 -45.60
N ASP A 12 -26.51 3.74 -46.87
CA ASP A 12 -25.80 2.52 -47.26
C ASP A 12 -24.32 2.70 -46.94
N GLY A 13 -23.86 1.98 -45.93
CA GLY A 13 -22.50 2.06 -45.41
C GLY A 13 -21.66 0.94 -46.00
N LYS A 14 -20.73 1.30 -46.88
CA LYS A 14 -19.82 0.35 -47.49
C LYS A 14 -18.86 -0.24 -46.46
N LEU A 15 -18.89 -1.55 -46.28
CA LEU A 15 -17.99 -2.28 -45.40
C LEU A 15 -16.84 -2.88 -46.20
N LEU A 16 -15.60 -2.54 -45.85
CA LEU A 16 -14.41 -3.13 -46.45
C LEU A 16 -13.99 -4.39 -45.68
N VAL A 17 -14.02 -5.53 -46.36
CA VAL A 17 -13.71 -6.85 -45.79
C VAL A 17 -12.51 -7.46 -46.50
N HIS A 18 -11.53 -7.93 -45.72
CA HIS A 18 -10.28 -8.48 -46.21
C HIS A 18 -10.11 -9.95 -45.82
N ILE A 19 -9.64 -10.77 -46.75
CA ILE A 19 -9.15 -12.12 -46.44
C ILE A 19 -7.69 -11.99 -46.01
N ALA A 20 -7.39 -12.35 -44.76
CA ALA A 20 -6.05 -12.21 -44.21
C ALA A 20 -5.00 -13.11 -44.89
N GLU A 21 -5.40 -14.28 -45.40
CA GLU A 21 -4.49 -15.27 -46.00
C GLU A 21 -3.83 -14.76 -47.30
N ASN A 22 -4.58 -14.06 -48.15
CA ASN A 22 -4.13 -13.60 -49.47
C ASN A 22 -4.23 -12.08 -49.69
N GLY A 23 -4.85 -11.31 -48.78
CA GLY A 23 -5.02 -9.86 -48.92
C GLY A 23 -6.12 -9.42 -49.89
N HIS A 24 -6.92 -10.35 -50.44
CA HIS A 24 -8.07 -10.00 -51.26
C HIS A 24 -9.07 -9.16 -50.47
N SER A 25 -9.66 -8.18 -51.15
CA SER A 25 -10.51 -7.15 -50.54
C SER A 25 -11.86 -7.11 -51.25
N PHE A 26 -12.92 -7.08 -50.45
CA PHE A 26 -14.31 -7.07 -50.90
C PHE A 26 -15.01 -5.86 -50.30
N GLU A 27 -15.76 -5.14 -51.13
CA GLU A 27 -16.58 -4.02 -50.71
C GLU A 27 -18.02 -4.52 -50.65
N LEU A 28 -18.62 -4.54 -49.45
CA LEU A 28 -19.97 -5.04 -49.22
C LEU A 28 -20.89 -3.89 -48.80
N ASP A 29 -22.01 -3.73 -49.50
CA ASP A 29 -23.06 -2.79 -49.09
C ASP A 29 -23.79 -3.36 -47.86
N CYS A 30 -23.66 -2.69 -46.72
CA CYS A 30 -24.17 -3.13 -45.42
C CYS A 30 -24.79 -1.97 -44.65
N ASN A 31 -25.59 -2.28 -43.64
CA ASN A 31 -26.14 -1.28 -42.71
C ASN A 31 -25.80 -1.64 -41.25
N GLU A 32 -25.95 -0.67 -40.34
CA GLU A 32 -25.62 -0.84 -38.92
C GLU A 32 -26.41 -1.98 -38.22
N THR A 33 -27.56 -2.36 -38.78
CA THR A 33 -28.40 -3.48 -38.30
C THR A 33 -28.02 -4.84 -38.90
N THR A 34 -27.14 -4.90 -39.90
CA THR A 34 -26.70 -6.15 -40.54
C THR A 34 -25.95 -7.01 -39.53
N LEU A 35 -26.22 -8.32 -39.52
CA LEU A 35 -25.52 -9.26 -38.63
C LEU A 35 -24.14 -9.60 -39.19
N VAL A 36 -23.19 -9.85 -38.29
CA VAL A 36 -21.86 -10.39 -38.66
C VAL A 36 -22.00 -11.69 -39.45
N GLU A 37 -22.98 -12.53 -39.09
CA GLU A 37 -23.32 -13.75 -39.84
C GLU A 37 -23.61 -13.49 -41.33
N THR A 38 -24.37 -12.44 -41.66
CA THR A 38 -24.70 -12.09 -43.05
C THR A 38 -23.44 -11.71 -43.84
N VAL A 39 -22.50 -10.99 -43.22
CA VAL A 39 -21.20 -10.65 -43.83
C VAL A 39 -20.38 -11.92 -44.08
N MET A 40 -20.35 -12.86 -43.13
CA MET A 40 -19.63 -14.13 -43.27
C MET A 40 -20.20 -15.01 -44.40
N GLN A 41 -21.53 -15.07 -44.53
CA GLN A 41 -22.21 -15.80 -45.60
C GLN A 41 -21.93 -15.19 -46.99
N SER A 42 -21.93 -13.86 -47.11
CA SER A 42 -21.57 -13.18 -48.37
C SER A 42 -20.13 -13.50 -48.79
N ILE A 43 -19.19 -13.52 -47.84
CA ILE A 43 -17.79 -13.86 -48.11
C ILE A 43 -17.60 -15.36 -48.40
N GLU A 44 -18.41 -16.26 -47.85
CA GLU A 44 -18.35 -17.69 -48.15
C GLU A 44 -18.56 -17.97 -49.65
N VAL A 45 -19.48 -17.26 -50.29
CA VAL A 45 -19.77 -17.37 -51.74
C VAL A 45 -18.59 -16.88 -52.59
N GLU A 46 -18.00 -15.73 -52.24
CA GLU A 46 -16.92 -15.09 -53.01
C GLU A 46 -15.53 -15.70 -52.77
N SER A 47 -15.29 -16.24 -51.57
CA SER A 47 -13.96 -16.73 -51.14
C SER A 47 -13.81 -18.25 -51.09
N GLY A 48 -14.93 -18.99 -51.03
CA GLY A 48 -14.93 -20.42 -50.78
C GLY A 48 -14.52 -20.83 -49.36
N ILE A 49 -14.31 -19.89 -48.42
CA ILE A 49 -14.00 -20.18 -47.02
C ILE A 49 -15.32 -20.49 -46.29
N GLN A 50 -15.50 -21.74 -45.86
CA GLN A 50 -16.72 -22.17 -45.17
C GLN A 50 -17.04 -21.30 -43.95
N PHE A 51 -18.32 -21.00 -43.72
CA PHE A 51 -18.80 -20.16 -42.61
C PHE A 51 -18.20 -20.56 -41.25
N ASN A 52 -18.19 -21.86 -40.96
CA ASN A 52 -17.64 -22.41 -39.71
C ASN A 52 -16.12 -22.19 -39.57
N ASP A 53 -15.39 -22.11 -40.68
CA ASP A 53 -13.95 -21.88 -40.72
C ASP A 53 -13.57 -20.39 -40.73
N GLN A 54 -14.52 -19.46 -40.84
CA GLN A 54 -14.22 -18.03 -40.77
C GLN A 54 -14.01 -17.55 -39.32
N LEU A 55 -12.84 -16.96 -39.03
CA LEU A 55 -12.56 -16.17 -37.83
C LEU A 55 -12.54 -14.69 -38.22
N VAL A 56 -13.50 -13.91 -37.72
CA VAL A 56 -13.65 -12.50 -38.06
C VAL A 56 -13.09 -11.61 -36.95
N LEU A 57 -12.14 -10.74 -37.28
CA LEU A 57 -11.54 -9.76 -36.37
C LEU A 57 -11.72 -8.33 -36.91
N CYS A 58 -11.85 -7.35 -36.01
CA CYS A 58 -11.79 -5.93 -36.32
C CYS A 58 -11.04 -5.21 -35.18
N ALA A 59 -9.94 -4.52 -35.51
CA ALA A 59 -8.96 -4.04 -34.53
C ALA A 59 -8.56 -5.17 -33.55
N GLU A 60 -8.62 -4.96 -32.23
CA GLU A 60 -8.30 -5.99 -31.24
C GLU A 60 -9.46 -6.99 -30.98
N LEU A 61 -10.65 -6.77 -31.54
CA LEU A 61 -11.87 -7.49 -31.18
C LEU A 61 -12.21 -8.64 -32.13
N LYS A 62 -12.65 -9.76 -31.56
CA LYS A 62 -13.34 -10.83 -32.29
C LYS A 62 -14.81 -10.45 -32.49
N LEU A 63 -15.28 -10.57 -33.74
CA LEU A 63 -16.68 -10.40 -34.08
C LEU A 63 -17.43 -11.72 -33.83
N GLU A 64 -18.60 -11.61 -33.19
CA GLU A 64 -19.47 -12.75 -32.91
C GLU A 64 -20.62 -12.78 -33.94
N PRO A 65 -20.90 -13.91 -34.63
CA PRO A 65 -21.89 -13.97 -35.72
C PRO A 65 -23.27 -13.43 -35.34
N GLN A 66 -23.66 -13.69 -34.08
CA GLN A 66 -24.95 -13.37 -33.47
C GLN A 66 -25.20 -11.85 -33.31
N ARG A 67 -24.19 -10.99 -33.47
CA ARG A 67 -24.26 -9.56 -33.14
C ARG A 67 -24.37 -8.69 -34.40
N PRO A 68 -25.12 -7.57 -34.35
CA PRO A 68 -25.17 -6.61 -35.44
C PRO A 68 -23.87 -5.78 -35.51
N LEU A 69 -23.53 -5.31 -36.71
CA LEU A 69 -22.34 -4.49 -36.99
C LEU A 69 -22.25 -3.22 -36.12
N SER A 70 -23.38 -2.60 -35.78
CA SER A 70 -23.51 -1.51 -34.79
C SER A 70 -22.85 -1.80 -33.44
N SER A 71 -22.84 -3.06 -32.98
CA SER A 71 -22.16 -3.46 -31.74
C SER A 71 -20.65 -3.19 -31.75
N TYR A 72 -20.08 -3.05 -32.95
CA TYR A 72 -18.66 -2.82 -33.21
C TYR A 72 -18.37 -1.45 -33.84
N LYS A 73 -19.41 -0.59 -33.98
CA LYS A 73 -19.40 0.71 -34.69
C LYS A 73 -19.11 0.59 -36.20
N LEU A 74 -19.60 -0.49 -36.83
CA LEU A 74 -19.53 -0.72 -38.27
C LEU A 74 -20.92 -0.55 -38.90
N PRO A 75 -21.03 -0.12 -40.17
CA PRO A 75 -19.96 0.30 -41.09
C PRO A 75 -19.55 1.78 -40.96
N SER A 76 -20.15 2.55 -40.05
CA SER A 76 -19.98 4.01 -39.92
C SER A 76 -18.62 4.49 -39.35
N SER A 77 -17.62 3.62 -39.28
CA SER A 77 -16.23 3.97 -38.96
C SER A 77 -15.29 3.45 -40.04
N ASP A 78 -14.15 4.13 -40.25
CA ASP A 78 -13.05 3.74 -41.17
C ASP A 78 -12.30 2.47 -40.70
N ARG A 79 -13.03 1.46 -40.20
CA ARG A 79 -12.51 0.23 -39.63
C ARG A 79 -12.73 -0.92 -40.60
N GLU A 80 -11.63 -1.50 -41.03
CA GLU A 80 -11.60 -2.68 -41.88
C GLU A 80 -11.92 -3.94 -41.06
N VAL A 81 -12.54 -4.93 -41.72
CA VAL A 81 -12.83 -6.25 -41.15
C VAL A 81 -11.92 -7.30 -41.78
N PHE A 82 -11.30 -8.14 -40.96
CA PHE A 82 -10.35 -9.15 -41.41
C PHE A 82 -10.87 -10.57 -41.13
N ILE A 83 -10.86 -11.42 -42.14
CA ILE A 83 -11.33 -12.81 -42.09
C ILE A 83 -10.14 -13.75 -42.22
N PHE A 84 -9.98 -14.64 -41.24
CA PHE A 84 -8.93 -15.63 -41.14
C PHE A 84 -9.52 -17.03 -41.30
N ASN A 85 -8.88 -17.88 -42.10
CA ASN A 85 -9.34 -19.24 -42.40
C ASN A 85 -8.84 -20.25 -41.35
N LYS A 86 -9.71 -20.68 -40.42
CA LYS A 86 -9.41 -21.63 -39.32
C LYS A 86 -8.85 -22.96 -39.82
N SER A 87 -9.29 -23.47 -40.97
CA SER A 87 -8.75 -24.72 -41.53
C SER A 87 -7.24 -24.60 -41.81
N ARG A 88 -6.77 -23.42 -42.21
CA ARG A 88 -5.35 -23.10 -42.48
C ARG A 88 -4.56 -22.74 -41.22
N LEU A 89 -5.22 -22.44 -40.10
CA LEU A 89 -4.57 -22.20 -38.80
C LEU A 89 -4.02 -23.46 -38.11
N GLN A 90 -4.40 -24.65 -38.57
CA GLN A 90 -4.00 -25.93 -37.97
C GLN A 90 -2.53 -26.24 -38.27
N THR A 91 -1.80 -26.82 -37.31
CA THR A 91 -0.35 -27.11 -37.42
C THR A 91 0.03 -28.06 -38.57
N HIS A 92 -0.92 -28.80 -39.13
CA HIS A 92 -0.72 -29.75 -40.23
C HIS A 92 -1.41 -29.33 -41.53
N SER A 93 -1.92 -28.09 -41.61
CA SER A 93 -2.50 -27.58 -42.85
C SER A 93 -1.41 -27.43 -43.92
N PRO A 94 -1.69 -27.74 -45.20
CA PRO A 94 -0.75 -27.50 -46.28
C PRO A 94 -0.55 -25.98 -46.48
N PRO A 95 0.62 -25.55 -46.99
CA PRO A 95 0.88 -24.15 -47.31
C PRO A 95 -0.12 -23.62 -48.36
N PRO A 96 -0.29 -22.29 -48.45
CA PRO A 96 -1.09 -21.68 -49.51
C PRO A 96 -0.50 -22.01 -50.89
N PRO A 97 -1.34 -22.20 -51.93
CA PRO A 97 -0.87 -22.43 -53.29
C PRO A 97 -0.14 -21.18 -53.84
N PRO A 98 0.79 -21.35 -54.80
CA PRO A 98 1.42 -20.22 -55.46
C PRO A 98 0.41 -19.33 -56.21
N GLU A 99 0.64 -18.02 -56.15
CA GLU A 99 -0.16 -16.98 -56.79
C GLU A 99 -0.22 -17.19 -58.32
N GLN A 100 -1.43 -17.22 -58.88
CA GLN A 100 -1.66 -17.34 -60.32
C GLN A 100 -2.11 -16.00 -60.88
N VAL A 101 -1.42 -15.52 -61.92
CA VAL A 101 -1.73 -14.23 -62.57
C VAL A 101 -2.10 -14.50 -64.02
N ASP A 102 -3.40 -14.50 -64.30
CA ASP A 102 -3.96 -14.61 -65.65
C ASP A 102 -3.79 -13.30 -66.42
N ILE A 103 -2.63 -13.16 -67.07
CA ILE A 103 -2.40 -12.05 -68.01
C ILE A 103 -3.15 -12.37 -69.31
N VAL A 104 -4.19 -11.59 -69.61
CA VAL A 104 -4.88 -11.66 -70.91
C VAL A 104 -3.88 -11.36 -72.03
N GLU A 105 -3.53 -12.35 -72.83
CA GLU A 105 -2.67 -12.16 -74.00
C GLU A 105 -3.37 -11.28 -75.04
N VAL A 106 -2.90 -10.04 -75.17
CA VAL A 106 -3.21 -9.20 -76.34
C VAL A 106 -2.56 -9.85 -77.57
N PRO A 107 -3.35 -10.29 -78.58
CA PRO A 107 -2.81 -10.91 -79.77
C PRO A 107 -1.90 -9.93 -80.53
N GLU A 108 -0.81 -10.43 -81.10
CA GLU A 108 0.05 -9.59 -81.93
C GLU A 108 -0.68 -9.15 -83.22
N PRO A 109 -0.66 -7.86 -83.57
CA PRO A 109 -1.21 -7.40 -84.83
C PRO A 109 -0.43 -8.04 -85.99
N ARG A 110 -1.14 -8.50 -87.02
CA ARG A 110 -0.51 -9.12 -88.19
C ARG A 110 -0.11 -8.05 -89.21
N PRO A 111 1.03 -8.19 -89.91
CA PRO A 111 1.37 -7.29 -91.00
C PRO A 111 0.27 -7.25 -92.06
N ILE A 112 -0.21 -6.06 -92.40
CA ILE A 112 -1.25 -5.88 -93.42
C ILE A 112 -0.64 -6.18 -94.80
N ALA A 113 -1.11 -7.23 -95.45
CA ALA A 113 -0.71 -7.55 -96.82
C ALA A 113 -1.19 -6.47 -97.79
N SER A 114 -0.31 -6.04 -98.69
CA SER A 114 -0.52 -4.88 -99.60
C SER A 114 -1.73 -5.02 -100.54
N SER A 115 -2.24 -6.23 -100.76
CA SER A 115 -3.36 -6.52 -101.66
C SER A 115 -4.76 -6.31 -101.05
N THR A 116 -4.87 -5.92 -99.78
CA THR A 116 -6.15 -6.02 -99.03
C THR A 116 -6.96 -4.72 -99.02
N ASP A 117 -6.35 -3.58 -99.33
CA ASP A 117 -7.00 -2.27 -99.35
C ASP A 117 -6.32 -1.35 -100.40
N PRO A 118 -6.83 -1.27 -101.65
CA PRO A 118 -6.17 -0.60 -102.76
C PRO A 118 -6.21 0.93 -102.60
N HIS A 119 -5.06 1.57 -102.55
CA HIS A 119 -4.94 3.01 -102.38
C HIS A 119 -4.89 3.73 -103.74
N PRO A 120 -5.51 4.92 -103.90
CA PRO A 120 -5.51 5.67 -105.18
C PRO A 120 -4.12 6.01 -105.77
N LEU A 121 -3.06 5.95 -104.95
CA LEU A 121 -1.67 6.16 -105.38
C LEU A 121 -0.91 4.85 -105.72
N ASP A 122 -1.48 3.67 -105.47
CA ASP A 122 -0.82 2.40 -105.79
C ASP A 122 -0.64 2.21 -107.32
N ASP A 123 -1.45 2.88 -108.14
CA ASP A 123 -1.36 2.92 -109.62
C ASP A 123 -0.57 4.12 -110.18
N ALA A 124 0.08 4.92 -109.33
CA ALA A 124 0.83 6.09 -109.77
C ALA A 124 2.08 5.72 -110.61
N LEU A 125 2.36 6.53 -111.64
CA LEU A 125 3.53 6.38 -112.52
C LEU A 125 4.86 6.76 -111.83
N ASP A 126 4.82 7.59 -110.80
CA ASP A 126 5.99 7.97 -110.00
C ASP A 126 6.24 6.92 -108.89
N PRO A 127 7.40 6.24 -108.88
CA PRO A 127 7.76 5.28 -107.84
C PRO A 127 7.73 5.85 -106.41
N ALA A 128 7.95 7.16 -106.23
CA ALA A 128 7.86 7.80 -104.92
C ALA A 128 6.42 7.92 -104.43
N LEU A 129 5.50 8.37 -105.28
CA LEU A 129 4.07 8.42 -104.95
C LEU A 129 3.50 7.01 -104.64
N LYS A 130 3.97 5.98 -105.35
CA LYS A 130 3.61 4.58 -105.11
C LYS A 130 4.18 4.01 -103.80
N ALA A 131 5.26 4.58 -103.26
CA ALA A 131 5.85 4.15 -101.99
C ALA A 131 5.11 4.71 -100.75
N LEU A 132 4.51 5.90 -100.85
CA LEU A 132 3.88 6.59 -99.71
C LEU A 132 2.76 5.77 -99.01
N PRO A 133 1.80 5.12 -99.72
CA PRO A 133 0.79 4.28 -99.06
C PRO A 133 1.38 3.04 -98.38
N SER A 134 2.50 2.52 -98.90
CA SER A 134 3.21 1.41 -98.27
C SER A 134 3.88 1.83 -96.96
N TYR A 135 4.48 3.03 -96.91
CA TYR A 135 4.94 3.62 -95.66
C TYR A 135 3.79 3.91 -94.69
N GLU A 136 2.64 4.41 -95.15
CA GLU A 136 1.49 4.71 -94.28
C GLU A 136 0.94 3.46 -93.59
N ARG A 137 0.76 2.36 -94.34
CA ARG A 137 0.42 1.03 -93.80
C ARG A 137 1.46 0.53 -92.79
N LEU A 138 2.76 0.73 -93.07
CA LEU A 138 3.88 0.26 -92.24
C LEU A 138 4.04 1.06 -90.93
N PHE A 139 3.89 2.38 -90.98
CA PHE A 139 3.88 3.24 -89.78
C PHE A 139 2.65 2.96 -88.90
N ARG A 140 1.47 2.74 -89.51
CA ARG A 140 0.26 2.32 -88.79
C ARG A 140 0.50 0.98 -88.07
N TYR A 141 1.08 0.01 -88.76
CA TYR A 141 1.46 -1.28 -88.17
C TYR A 141 2.45 -1.12 -86.99
N HIS A 142 3.48 -0.28 -87.12
CA HIS A 142 4.40 0.03 -86.01
C HIS A 142 3.68 0.66 -84.80
N TYR A 143 2.70 1.54 -85.03
CA TYR A 143 1.90 2.12 -83.95
C TYR A 143 0.98 1.08 -83.29
N GLU A 144 0.34 0.20 -84.06
CA GLU A 144 -0.50 -0.90 -83.54
C GLU A 144 0.32 -1.91 -82.74
N GLN A 145 1.51 -2.27 -83.22
CA GLN A 145 2.46 -3.13 -82.51
C GLN A 145 2.93 -2.49 -81.20
N GLY A 146 3.31 -1.21 -81.23
CA GLY A 146 3.64 -0.44 -80.03
C GLY A 146 2.46 -0.37 -79.04
N LEU A 147 1.23 -0.15 -79.53
CA LEU A 147 0.03 -0.08 -78.70
C LEU A 147 -0.27 -1.43 -78.00
N ALA A 148 -0.05 -2.55 -78.69
CA ALA A 148 -0.19 -3.88 -78.10
C ALA A 148 0.83 -4.13 -76.97
N ILE A 149 2.11 -3.80 -77.21
CA ILE A 149 3.19 -3.89 -76.22
C ILE A 149 2.88 -2.99 -75.02
N TYR A 150 2.46 -1.74 -75.25
CA TYR A 150 2.12 -0.78 -74.19
C TYR A 150 0.95 -1.27 -73.34
N LYS A 151 -0.17 -1.71 -73.95
CA LYS A 151 -1.32 -2.28 -73.22
C LYS A 151 -0.93 -3.47 -72.36
N ARG A 152 -0.12 -4.39 -72.90
CA ARG A 152 0.40 -5.56 -72.17
C ARG A 152 1.33 -5.15 -71.02
N THR A 153 2.14 -4.11 -71.21
CA THR A 153 3.05 -3.59 -70.17
C THR A 153 2.27 -2.91 -69.04
N VAL A 154 1.25 -2.10 -69.35
CA VAL A 154 0.35 -1.50 -68.37
C VAL A 154 -0.36 -2.58 -67.56
N ALA A 155 -1.00 -3.56 -68.22
CA ALA A 155 -1.68 -4.65 -67.53
C ALA A 155 -0.75 -5.47 -66.61
N LYS A 156 0.52 -5.67 -66.99
CA LYS A 156 1.54 -6.29 -66.12
C LYS A 156 1.89 -5.41 -64.91
N PHE A 157 1.95 -4.10 -65.08
CA PHE A 157 2.24 -3.15 -63.99
C PHE A 157 1.07 -3.01 -63.02
N ASP A 158 -0.17 -2.94 -63.51
CA ASP A 158 -1.38 -2.89 -62.69
C ASP A 158 -1.45 -4.12 -61.75
N HIS A 159 -1.00 -5.29 -62.22
CA HIS A 159 -0.84 -6.48 -61.38
C HIS A 159 0.24 -6.32 -60.30
N CYS A 160 1.38 -5.66 -60.58
CA CYS A 160 2.37 -5.34 -59.54
C CYS A 160 1.78 -4.45 -58.44
N GLU A 161 1.00 -3.43 -58.82
CA GLU A 161 0.33 -2.54 -57.85
C GLU A 161 -0.74 -3.28 -57.03
N ARG A 162 -1.53 -4.15 -57.67
CA ARG A 162 -2.49 -5.03 -56.97
C ARG A 162 -1.80 -5.93 -55.96
N LEU A 163 -0.75 -6.66 -56.36
CA LEU A 163 0.01 -7.56 -55.48
C LEU A 163 0.67 -6.82 -54.32
N LEU A 164 1.06 -5.56 -54.50
CA LEU A 164 1.53 -4.69 -53.42
C LEU A 164 0.38 -4.29 -52.47
N GLY A 165 -0.78 -3.94 -53.00
CA GLY A 165 -1.98 -3.61 -52.22
C GLY A 165 -2.42 -4.76 -51.31
N GLU A 166 -2.47 -5.97 -51.86
CA GLU A 166 -2.78 -7.19 -51.12
C GLU A 166 -1.76 -7.47 -50.01
N GLN A 167 -0.45 -7.30 -50.27
CA GLN A 167 0.58 -7.44 -49.22
C GLN A 167 0.43 -6.41 -48.10
N LYS A 168 0.03 -5.16 -48.42
CA LYS A 168 -0.28 -4.15 -47.40
C LYS A 168 -1.50 -4.52 -46.56
N VAL A 169 -2.50 -5.19 -47.15
CA VAL A 169 -3.65 -5.73 -46.41
C VAL A 169 -3.19 -6.87 -45.48
N GLN A 170 -2.31 -7.75 -45.95
CA GLN A 170 -1.73 -8.83 -45.14
C GLN A 170 -0.91 -8.30 -43.95
N GLU A 171 -0.13 -7.22 -44.10
CA GLU A 171 0.58 -6.55 -42.99
C GLU A 171 -0.39 -6.05 -41.92
N ARG A 172 -1.47 -5.34 -42.32
CA ARG A 172 -2.52 -4.88 -41.38
C ARG A 172 -3.25 -6.04 -40.71
N ALA A 173 -3.50 -7.14 -41.44
CA ALA A 173 -4.12 -8.34 -40.87
C ALA A 173 -3.23 -8.99 -39.78
N LEU A 174 -1.91 -8.99 -39.98
CA LEU A 174 -0.95 -9.46 -38.97
C LEU A 174 -0.96 -8.57 -37.73
N ASP A 175 -0.99 -7.24 -37.89
CA ASP A 175 -1.09 -6.30 -36.77
C ASP A 175 -2.41 -6.45 -35.98
N VAL A 176 -3.53 -6.67 -36.68
CA VAL A 176 -4.85 -7.00 -36.08
C VAL A 176 -4.79 -8.29 -35.25
N ALA A 177 -4.24 -9.36 -35.82
CA ALA A 177 -4.08 -10.63 -35.10
C ALA A 177 -3.13 -10.52 -33.90
N ARG A 178 -2.06 -9.73 -34.04
CA ARG A 178 -1.09 -9.41 -32.98
C ARG A 178 -1.73 -8.64 -31.83
N GLY A 179 -2.51 -7.61 -32.13
CA GLY A 179 -3.24 -6.81 -31.14
C GLY A 179 -4.27 -7.65 -30.36
N ASN A 180 -5.01 -8.53 -31.06
CA ASN A 180 -5.93 -9.48 -30.42
C ASN A 180 -5.18 -10.45 -29.48
N LEU A 181 -4.04 -11.02 -29.89
CA LEU A 181 -3.22 -11.89 -29.04
C LEU A 181 -2.68 -11.13 -27.81
N ASP A 182 -2.18 -9.91 -28.00
CA ASP A 182 -1.65 -9.07 -26.94
C ASP A 182 -2.71 -8.69 -25.90
N GLN A 183 -3.95 -8.41 -26.33
CA GLN A 183 -5.07 -8.18 -25.41
C GLN A 183 -5.33 -9.40 -24.51
N TYR A 184 -5.39 -10.60 -25.08
CA TYR A 184 -5.55 -11.84 -24.30
C TYR A 184 -4.35 -12.12 -23.39
N TYR A 185 -3.13 -11.89 -23.87
CA TYR A 185 -1.92 -12.09 -23.07
C TYR A 185 -1.86 -11.11 -21.88
N ARG A 186 -2.12 -9.82 -22.09
CA ARG A 186 -2.18 -8.79 -21.03
C ARG A 186 -3.18 -9.16 -19.92
N MET A 187 -4.37 -9.64 -20.29
CA MET A 187 -5.37 -10.14 -19.33
C MET A 187 -4.84 -11.33 -18.49
N ILE A 188 -4.13 -12.28 -19.11
CA ILE A 188 -3.55 -13.43 -18.39
C ILE A 188 -2.34 -13.02 -17.53
N GLN A 189 -1.52 -12.08 -17.98
CA GLN A 189 -0.44 -11.50 -17.19
C GLN A 189 -0.99 -10.78 -15.94
N GLN A 190 -2.08 -10.03 -16.06
CA GLN A 190 -2.77 -9.39 -14.93
C GLN A 190 -3.32 -10.43 -13.95
N ASN A 191 -4.05 -11.44 -14.44
CA ASN A 191 -4.57 -12.53 -13.59
C ASN A 191 -3.44 -13.26 -12.83
N CYS A 192 -2.30 -13.50 -13.51
CA CYS A 192 -1.13 -14.12 -12.91
C CYS A 192 -0.50 -13.22 -11.83
N SER A 193 -0.36 -11.92 -12.07
CA SER A 193 0.24 -11.00 -11.10
C SER A 193 -0.63 -10.82 -9.86
N GLU A 194 -1.96 -10.71 -10.03
CA GLU A 194 -2.93 -10.61 -8.94
C GLU A 194 -2.98 -11.90 -8.10
N PHE A 195 -3.00 -13.07 -8.75
CA PHE A 195 -2.88 -14.37 -8.09
C PHE A 195 -1.57 -14.46 -7.29
N MET A 196 -0.43 -14.16 -7.93
CA MET A 196 0.88 -14.24 -7.27
C MET A 196 1.06 -13.23 -6.13
N LYS A 197 0.36 -12.09 -6.15
CA LYS A 197 0.31 -11.16 -5.01
C LYS A 197 -0.37 -11.82 -3.81
N ARG A 198 -1.62 -12.30 -3.99
CA ARG A 198 -2.36 -12.97 -2.90
C ARG A 198 -1.66 -14.22 -2.40
N TYR A 199 -1.14 -15.05 -3.32
CA TYR A 199 -0.40 -16.27 -2.97
C TYR A 199 0.82 -15.95 -2.09
N LYS A 200 1.64 -14.96 -2.45
CA LYS A 200 2.83 -14.60 -1.65
C LYS A 200 2.48 -14.10 -0.24
N GLN A 201 1.37 -13.41 -0.09
CA GLN A 201 0.85 -12.96 1.21
C GLN A 201 0.40 -14.16 2.06
N GLN A 202 -0.52 -14.98 1.54
CA GLN A 202 -1.01 -16.18 2.23
C GLN A 202 0.15 -17.14 2.56
N HIS A 203 1.06 -17.37 1.61
CA HIS A 203 2.21 -18.24 1.80
C HIS A 203 3.13 -17.77 2.92
N ARG A 204 3.43 -16.46 3.02
CA ARG A 204 4.24 -15.91 4.13
C ARG A 204 3.56 -16.14 5.47
N TYR A 205 2.26 -15.84 5.56
CA TYR A 205 1.49 -16.00 6.79
C TYR A 205 1.43 -17.47 7.23
N HIS A 206 1.14 -18.38 6.30
CA HIS A 206 1.12 -19.83 6.52
C HIS A 206 2.50 -20.38 6.92
N ALA A 207 3.57 -19.94 6.25
CA ALA A 207 4.93 -20.34 6.60
C ALA A 207 5.34 -19.85 8.00
N ASP A 208 4.93 -18.64 8.39
CA ASP A 208 5.20 -18.08 9.72
C ASP A 208 4.40 -18.78 10.84
N LEU A 209 3.14 -19.16 10.58
CA LEU A 209 2.36 -20.02 11.48
C LEU A 209 3.04 -21.38 11.69
N LEU A 210 3.51 -22.03 10.63
CA LEU A 210 4.22 -23.31 10.72
C LEU A 210 5.58 -23.17 11.45
N ALA A 211 6.34 -22.13 11.14
CA ALA A 211 7.68 -21.91 11.73
C ALA A 211 7.64 -21.54 13.22
N ASN A 212 6.53 -21.00 13.71
CA ASN A 212 6.37 -20.62 15.13
C ASN A 212 5.42 -21.52 15.92
N PHE A 213 4.79 -22.53 15.32
CA PHE A 213 3.80 -23.41 15.97
C PHE A 213 4.23 -23.92 17.36
N ASP A 214 5.40 -24.55 17.48
CA ASP A 214 5.87 -25.06 18.78
C ASP A 214 6.17 -23.94 19.79
N LYS A 215 6.58 -22.75 19.33
CA LYS A 215 6.79 -21.58 20.21
C LYS A 215 5.46 -21.02 20.71
N ASP A 216 4.45 -20.97 19.84
CA ASP A 216 3.12 -20.47 20.19
C ASP A 216 2.42 -21.44 21.14
N MET A 217 2.53 -22.75 20.91
CA MET A 217 2.13 -23.78 21.87
C MET A 217 2.88 -23.65 23.21
N GLN A 218 4.19 -23.40 23.20
CA GLN A 218 4.96 -23.16 24.43
C GLN A 218 4.50 -21.92 25.19
N LYS A 219 4.15 -20.83 24.50
CA LYS A 219 3.54 -19.63 25.11
C LYS A 219 2.23 -19.99 25.80
N LEU A 220 1.31 -20.68 25.12
CA LEU A 220 0.02 -21.09 25.69
C LEU A 220 0.18 -21.97 26.95
N ARG A 221 1.19 -22.84 27.00
CA ARG A 221 1.54 -23.63 28.20
C ARG A 221 2.10 -22.76 29.34
N SER A 222 2.91 -21.74 29.02
CA SER A 222 3.52 -20.86 30.02
C SER A 222 2.55 -19.82 30.60
N THR A 223 1.54 -19.40 29.82
CA THR A 223 0.54 -18.40 30.23
C THR A 223 -0.53 -19.06 31.11
N LYS A 224 -0.42 -18.81 32.42
CA LYS A 224 -1.39 -19.28 33.42
C LYS A 224 -2.67 -18.44 33.38
N LEU A 225 -3.80 -19.09 33.61
CA LEU A 225 -5.07 -18.41 33.80
C LEU A 225 -5.06 -17.63 35.13
N HIS A 226 -5.79 -16.52 35.18
CA HIS A 226 -6.03 -15.78 36.42
C HIS A 226 -6.57 -16.73 37.51
N PRO A 227 -6.13 -16.66 38.79
CA PRO A 227 -6.48 -17.65 39.81
C PRO A 227 -7.98 -17.92 39.96
N ALA A 228 -8.82 -16.89 39.89
CA ALA A 228 -10.28 -17.01 39.95
C ALA A 228 -10.94 -17.73 38.75
N LEU A 229 -10.19 -17.96 37.66
CA LEU A 229 -10.64 -18.72 36.48
C LEU A 229 -10.07 -20.16 36.45
N GLN A 230 -9.19 -20.52 37.38
CA GLN A 230 -8.58 -21.85 37.40
C GLN A 230 -9.55 -22.90 37.94
N THR A 231 -9.52 -24.09 37.33
CA THR A 231 -10.30 -25.26 37.75
C THR A 231 -9.40 -26.50 37.77
N ALA A 232 -9.92 -27.64 38.25
CA ALA A 232 -9.19 -28.90 38.23
C ALA A 232 -8.70 -29.30 36.81
N THR A 233 -9.42 -28.87 35.76
CA THR A 233 -9.17 -29.21 34.35
C THR A 233 -8.62 -28.06 33.50
N ARG A 234 -8.52 -26.83 34.04
CA ARG A 234 -8.00 -25.65 33.31
C ARG A 234 -7.15 -24.78 34.22
N LYS A 235 -5.87 -24.66 33.90
CA LYS A 235 -4.85 -23.91 34.66
C LYS A 235 -4.05 -22.94 33.77
N CYS A 236 -3.94 -23.23 32.47
CA CYS A 236 -3.19 -22.45 31.49
C CYS A 236 -3.94 -22.38 30.14
N LEU A 237 -3.50 -21.51 29.24
CA LEU A 237 -4.20 -21.32 27.95
C LEU A 237 -4.11 -22.53 27.03
N SER A 238 -3.10 -23.41 27.18
CA SER A 238 -3.05 -24.66 26.40
C SER A 238 -4.18 -25.62 26.74
N ASP A 239 -4.81 -25.51 27.92
CA ASP A 239 -5.94 -26.37 28.32
C ASP A 239 -7.24 -26.06 27.54
N PHE A 240 -7.24 -25.01 26.71
CA PHE A 240 -8.34 -24.69 25.79
C PHE A 240 -8.32 -25.54 24.51
N VAL A 241 -7.21 -26.21 24.20
CA VAL A 241 -6.99 -26.94 22.94
C VAL A 241 -6.46 -28.35 23.15
N LYS A 242 -6.66 -29.23 22.16
CA LYS A 242 -6.12 -30.60 22.18
C LYS A 242 -4.82 -30.65 21.39
N GLU A 243 -3.67 -30.54 22.07
CA GLU A 243 -2.36 -30.42 21.41
C GLU A 243 -2.08 -31.58 20.43
N ASP A 244 -2.39 -32.83 20.78
CA ASP A 244 -2.12 -33.99 19.89
C ASP A 244 -2.85 -33.91 18.55
N ASN A 245 -4.03 -33.27 18.51
CA ASN A 245 -4.76 -33.03 17.28
C ASN A 245 -4.13 -31.88 16.49
N LEU A 246 -3.74 -30.79 17.18
CA LEU A 246 -3.09 -29.63 16.57
C LEU A 246 -1.74 -29.98 15.93
N ARG A 247 -0.95 -30.85 16.57
CA ARG A 247 0.34 -31.30 16.02
C ARG A 247 0.15 -32.06 14.69
N LYS A 248 -0.86 -32.94 14.63
CA LYS A 248 -1.28 -33.61 13.38
C LYS A 248 -1.82 -32.62 12.34
N SER A 249 -2.62 -31.63 12.77
CA SER A 249 -3.09 -30.55 11.89
C SER A 249 -1.93 -29.74 11.31
N ALA A 250 -0.90 -29.43 12.10
CA ALA A 250 0.30 -28.71 11.65
C ALA A 250 1.14 -29.53 10.65
N GLU A 251 1.29 -30.84 10.86
CA GLU A 251 1.92 -31.76 9.89
C GLU A 251 1.15 -31.82 8.57
N ASN A 252 -0.18 -31.94 8.64
CA ASN A 252 -1.07 -31.90 7.47
C ASN A 252 -0.95 -30.55 6.74
N CYS A 253 -0.99 -29.43 7.47
CA CYS A 253 -0.79 -28.07 6.93
C CYS A 253 0.55 -27.95 6.20
N ASN A 254 1.66 -28.37 6.82
CA ASN A 254 2.99 -28.35 6.20
C ASN A 254 3.08 -29.21 4.93
N SER A 255 2.45 -30.40 4.93
CA SER A 255 2.43 -31.26 3.73
C SER A 255 1.62 -30.63 2.58
N SER A 256 0.44 -30.08 2.88
CA SER A 256 -0.42 -29.36 1.92
C SER A 256 0.26 -28.09 1.40
N HIS A 257 0.94 -27.36 2.29
CA HIS A 257 1.68 -26.14 1.97
C HIS A 257 2.78 -26.39 0.93
N ARG A 258 3.64 -27.39 1.16
CA ARG A 258 4.68 -27.80 0.19
C ARG A 258 4.10 -28.35 -1.11
N GLN A 259 3.00 -29.10 -1.05
CA GLN A 259 2.35 -29.61 -2.27
C GLN A 259 1.81 -28.47 -3.13
N PHE A 260 1.17 -27.48 -2.51
CA PHE A 260 0.65 -26.31 -3.22
C PHE A 260 1.76 -25.40 -3.75
N GLU A 261 2.84 -25.19 -2.98
CA GLU A 261 4.03 -24.47 -3.44
C GLU A 261 4.60 -25.08 -4.72
N ASN A 262 4.80 -26.40 -4.75
CA ASN A 262 5.24 -27.13 -5.95
C ASN A 262 4.30 -26.92 -7.15
N LYS A 263 2.99 -26.84 -6.92
CA LYS A 263 2.00 -26.53 -7.98
C LYS A 263 2.07 -25.08 -8.45
N VAL A 264 2.30 -24.13 -7.57
CA VAL A 264 2.48 -22.73 -7.95
C VAL A 264 3.80 -22.50 -8.70
N VAL A 265 4.86 -23.25 -8.39
CA VAL A 265 6.08 -23.28 -9.21
C VAL A 265 5.79 -23.80 -10.63
N GLN A 266 5.02 -24.88 -10.77
CA GLN A 266 4.58 -25.40 -12.07
C GLN A 266 3.77 -24.36 -12.87
N LEU A 267 2.82 -23.65 -12.24
CA LEU A 267 2.08 -22.56 -12.88
C LEU A 267 2.98 -21.42 -13.35
N ASN A 268 3.94 -21.00 -12.53
CA ASN A 268 4.91 -19.95 -12.92
C ASN A 268 5.80 -20.38 -14.10
N GLN A 269 6.17 -21.67 -14.17
CA GLN A 269 6.90 -22.20 -15.33
C GLN A 269 6.02 -22.16 -16.60
N MET A 270 4.78 -22.66 -16.54
CA MET A 270 3.84 -22.61 -17.67
C MET A 270 3.60 -21.17 -18.16
N PHE A 271 3.40 -20.23 -17.23
CA PHE A 271 3.25 -18.81 -17.57
C PHE A 271 4.54 -18.22 -18.16
N GLY A 272 5.71 -18.58 -17.65
CA GLY A 272 7.00 -18.18 -18.21
C GLY A 272 7.26 -18.75 -19.63
N GLU A 273 6.75 -19.95 -19.92
CA GLU A 273 6.74 -20.52 -21.27
C GLU A 273 5.78 -19.79 -22.20
N VAL A 274 4.57 -19.46 -21.75
CA VAL A 274 3.62 -18.62 -22.50
C VAL A 274 4.24 -17.26 -22.83
N LYS A 275 4.81 -16.59 -21.83
CA LYS A 275 5.48 -15.28 -21.99
C LYS A 275 6.55 -15.34 -23.08
N ARG A 276 7.50 -16.28 -23.00
CA ARG A 276 8.56 -16.43 -24.01
C ARG A 276 7.98 -16.70 -25.40
N LYS A 277 7.00 -17.59 -25.53
CA LYS A 277 6.36 -17.89 -26.83
C LYS A 277 5.64 -16.67 -27.44
N VAL A 278 5.03 -15.81 -26.62
CA VAL A 278 4.42 -14.54 -27.05
C VAL A 278 5.50 -13.55 -27.50
N GLU A 279 6.56 -13.38 -26.71
CA GLU A 279 7.70 -12.51 -27.03
C GLU A 279 8.38 -12.94 -28.34
N ASP A 280 8.70 -14.24 -28.49
CA ASP A 280 9.25 -14.82 -29.72
C ASP A 280 8.35 -14.53 -30.94
N LEU A 281 7.04 -14.73 -30.81
CA LEU A 281 6.07 -14.47 -31.87
C LEU A 281 6.01 -12.98 -32.24
N PHE A 282 6.13 -12.10 -31.27
CA PHE A 282 6.19 -10.65 -31.46
C PHE A 282 7.50 -10.15 -32.10
N THR A 283 8.58 -10.94 -32.07
CA THR A 283 9.82 -10.61 -32.81
C THR A 283 9.80 -11.01 -34.28
N LEU A 284 8.90 -11.91 -34.70
CA LEU A 284 8.78 -12.33 -36.11
C LEU A 284 8.43 -11.15 -37.01
N LYS A 285 9.16 -11.02 -38.12
CA LYS A 285 8.94 -10.04 -39.19
C LYS A 285 9.14 -10.71 -40.55
N ALA A 286 8.49 -10.18 -41.59
CA ALA A 286 8.73 -10.59 -42.96
C ALA A 286 10.19 -10.30 -43.36
N SER A 287 10.74 -11.12 -44.25
CA SER A 287 12.16 -11.08 -44.67
C SER A 287 12.55 -9.80 -45.40
N LEU A 288 11.61 -9.19 -46.13
CA LEU A 288 11.82 -7.96 -46.90
C LEU A 288 10.69 -6.96 -46.58
N PRO A 289 11.01 -5.72 -46.14
CA PRO A 289 9.99 -4.72 -45.85
C PRO A 289 9.17 -4.35 -47.09
N ILE A 290 7.84 -4.29 -46.95
CA ILE A 290 6.91 -3.90 -48.04
C ILE A 290 7.25 -2.52 -48.62
N LYS A 291 7.80 -1.61 -47.79
CA LYS A 291 8.30 -0.29 -48.22
C LYS A 291 9.37 -0.37 -49.31
N ASN A 292 10.20 -1.42 -49.31
CA ASN A 292 11.21 -1.62 -50.34
C ASN A 292 10.56 -2.03 -51.67
N LEU A 293 9.58 -2.95 -51.63
CA LEU A 293 8.82 -3.37 -52.80
C LEU A 293 8.05 -2.20 -53.42
N GLU A 294 7.41 -1.37 -52.59
CA GLU A 294 6.73 -0.14 -53.03
C GLU A 294 7.69 0.82 -53.76
N LEU A 295 8.89 1.01 -53.22
CA LEU A 295 9.92 1.84 -53.84
C LEU A 295 10.38 1.25 -55.18
N THR A 296 10.61 -0.06 -55.26
CA THR A 296 10.95 -0.75 -56.52
C THR A 296 9.85 -0.60 -57.58
N ILE A 297 8.56 -0.74 -57.23
CA ILE A 297 7.46 -0.54 -58.17
C ILE A 297 7.42 0.92 -58.66
N LYS A 298 7.52 1.89 -57.75
CA LYS A 298 7.56 3.33 -58.09
C LYS A 298 8.74 3.69 -59.01
N GLU A 299 9.91 3.09 -58.80
CA GLU A 299 11.07 3.28 -59.67
C GLU A 299 10.83 2.78 -61.10
N HIS A 300 10.05 1.71 -61.27
CA HIS A 300 9.76 1.11 -62.58
C HIS A 300 8.67 1.85 -63.37
N GLN A 301 7.92 2.77 -62.74
CA GLN A 301 7.01 3.70 -63.44
C GLN A 301 7.69 4.47 -64.58
N ARG A 302 9.03 4.66 -64.50
CA ARG A 302 9.83 5.28 -65.57
C ARG A 302 9.69 4.58 -66.92
N TYR A 303 9.56 3.25 -66.94
CA TYR A 303 9.44 2.46 -68.17
C TYR A 303 8.06 2.64 -68.83
N LEU A 304 6.99 2.81 -68.03
CA LEU A 304 5.67 3.20 -68.55
C LEU A 304 5.68 4.62 -69.12
N ASN A 305 6.37 5.56 -68.45
CA ASN A 305 6.54 6.92 -68.95
C ASN A 305 7.35 6.98 -70.25
N GLU A 306 8.40 6.16 -70.38
CA GLU A 306 9.20 6.02 -71.60
C GLU A 306 8.37 5.43 -72.75
N GLN A 307 7.67 4.30 -72.54
CA GLN A 307 6.76 3.75 -73.55
C GLN A 307 5.64 4.74 -73.93
N LYS A 308 5.08 5.50 -72.98
CA LYS A 308 4.07 6.52 -73.25
C LYS A 308 4.62 7.66 -74.12
N SER A 309 5.87 8.07 -73.90
CA SER A 309 6.57 9.04 -74.75
C SER A 309 6.78 8.50 -76.17
N ILE A 310 7.23 7.24 -76.29
CA ILE A 310 7.39 6.56 -77.58
C ILE A 310 6.04 6.46 -78.31
N MET A 311 4.96 6.06 -77.63
CA MET A 311 3.61 6.00 -78.20
C MET A 311 3.10 7.36 -78.70
N GLN A 312 3.46 8.46 -78.02
CA GLN A 312 3.18 9.81 -78.52
C GLN A 312 3.99 10.15 -79.77
N SER A 313 5.25 9.69 -79.88
CA SER A 313 6.03 9.83 -81.11
C SER A 313 5.41 9.04 -82.26
N LEU A 314 5.23 7.72 -82.08
CA LEU A 314 4.62 6.84 -83.08
C LEU A 314 3.27 7.39 -83.59
N SER A 315 2.44 7.95 -82.69
CA SER A 315 1.17 8.59 -83.07
C SER A 315 1.35 9.86 -83.91
N LYS A 316 2.29 10.74 -83.55
CA LYS A 316 2.62 11.94 -84.35
C LYS A 316 3.17 11.53 -85.72
N ASP A 317 4.03 10.52 -85.75
CA ASP A 317 4.69 10.03 -86.95
C ASP A 317 3.65 9.42 -87.91
N VAL A 318 2.73 8.57 -87.43
CA VAL A 318 1.57 8.07 -88.23
C VAL A 318 0.70 9.21 -88.75
N ASN A 319 0.34 10.19 -87.93
CA ASN A 319 -0.48 11.33 -88.36
C ASN A 319 0.25 12.19 -89.41
N THR A 320 1.57 12.29 -89.33
CA THR A 320 2.41 13.01 -90.29
C THR A 320 2.48 12.27 -91.62
N VAL A 321 2.71 10.95 -91.62
CA VAL A 321 2.69 10.13 -92.84
C VAL A 321 1.31 10.15 -93.50
N LYS A 322 0.25 9.99 -92.72
CA LYS A 322 -1.12 10.07 -93.22
C LYS A 322 -1.40 11.42 -93.90
N LYS A 323 -1.05 12.53 -93.24
CA LYS A 323 -1.21 13.85 -93.83
C LYS A 323 -0.42 13.99 -95.14
N LEU A 324 0.82 13.51 -95.20
CA LEU A 324 1.62 13.54 -96.43
C LEU A 324 0.99 12.71 -97.56
N VAL A 325 0.33 11.60 -97.26
CA VAL A 325 -0.46 10.82 -98.23
C VAL A 325 -1.69 11.60 -98.68
N ASP A 326 -2.48 12.12 -97.75
CA ASP A 326 -3.70 12.89 -98.03
C ASP A 326 -3.39 14.15 -98.89
N ASP A 327 -2.34 14.90 -98.54
CA ASP A 327 -1.87 16.09 -99.28
C ASP A 327 -1.45 15.73 -100.73
N CYS A 328 -0.86 14.54 -100.94
CA CYS A 328 -0.50 14.02 -102.27
C CYS A 328 -1.72 13.54 -103.08
N VAL A 329 -2.70 12.90 -102.43
CA VAL A 329 -3.96 12.47 -103.09
C VAL A 329 -4.79 13.68 -103.53
N CYS A 330 -4.88 14.71 -102.69
CA CYS A 330 -5.67 15.91 -102.98
C CYS A 330 -5.02 16.88 -103.98
N SER A 331 -3.82 16.59 -104.50
CA SER A 331 -3.03 17.48 -105.36
C SER A 331 -2.77 18.88 -104.74
N GLN A 332 -2.77 18.99 -103.41
CA GLN A 332 -2.55 20.24 -102.67
C GLN A 332 -1.08 20.47 -102.29
N LEU A 333 -0.16 19.81 -103.00
CA LEU A 333 1.28 20.04 -102.85
C LEU A 333 1.60 21.51 -103.17
N SER A 334 1.90 22.27 -102.11
CA SER A 334 2.60 23.56 -102.22
C SER A 334 3.77 23.40 -103.17
N SER A 335 4.05 24.41 -104.00
CA SER A 335 5.10 24.39 -105.05
C SER A 335 6.56 24.23 -104.57
N SER A 336 6.76 23.83 -103.31
CA SER A 336 8.02 23.71 -102.59
C SER A 336 8.35 22.28 -102.12
N LEU A 337 7.46 21.29 -102.25
CA LEU A 337 7.69 19.90 -101.81
C LEU A 337 7.47 18.94 -102.97
N ARG A 338 8.50 18.20 -103.39
CA ARG A 338 8.37 17.14 -104.41
C ARG A 338 8.07 15.79 -103.74
N PRO A 339 7.39 14.85 -104.44
CA PRO A 339 7.14 13.51 -103.90
C PRO A 339 8.40 12.78 -103.40
N HIS A 340 9.54 12.95 -104.11
CA HIS A 340 10.83 12.41 -103.67
C HIS A 340 11.33 12.99 -102.34
N ASP A 341 11.11 14.28 -102.08
CA ASP A 341 11.53 14.94 -100.83
C ASP A 341 10.69 14.42 -99.66
N ALA A 342 9.38 14.22 -99.88
CA ALA A 342 8.47 13.63 -98.90
C ALA A 342 8.86 12.19 -98.53
N VAL A 343 9.12 11.31 -99.51
CA VAL A 343 9.59 9.93 -99.25
C VAL A 343 10.95 9.92 -98.57
N SER A 344 11.87 10.81 -98.95
CA SER A 344 13.20 10.91 -98.33
C SER A 344 13.14 11.31 -96.85
N ALA A 345 12.14 12.09 -96.45
CA ALA A 345 11.90 12.43 -95.05
C ALA A 345 11.36 11.26 -94.21
N LEU A 346 10.68 10.28 -94.82
CA LEU A 346 10.13 9.12 -94.11
C LEU A 346 11.19 8.07 -93.75
N GLY A 347 12.28 7.97 -94.51
CA GLY A 347 13.37 7.02 -94.26
C GLY A 347 13.97 7.15 -92.85
N PRO A 348 14.43 8.34 -92.42
CA PRO A 348 14.92 8.57 -91.07
C PRO A 348 13.88 8.30 -89.97
N MET A 349 12.60 8.61 -90.21
CA MET A 349 11.52 8.32 -89.26
C MET A 349 11.32 6.80 -89.11
N TYR A 350 11.36 6.06 -90.22
CA TYR A 350 11.28 4.59 -90.23
C TYR A 350 12.46 3.97 -89.47
N ASP A 351 13.68 4.44 -89.72
CA ASP A 351 14.88 4.00 -89.01
C ASP A 351 14.76 4.22 -87.49
N VAL A 352 14.13 5.31 -87.05
CA VAL A 352 13.85 5.56 -85.63
C VAL A 352 12.78 4.61 -85.09
N HIS A 353 11.75 4.25 -85.86
CA HIS A 353 10.77 3.25 -85.45
C HIS A 353 11.42 1.87 -85.23
N ASP A 354 12.12 1.38 -86.27
CA ASP A 354 12.70 0.04 -86.36
C ASP A 354 13.88 -0.17 -85.40
N LYS A 355 14.84 0.76 -85.38
CA LYS A 355 16.11 0.58 -84.65
C LYS A 355 16.10 1.15 -83.22
N ASN A 356 15.09 1.93 -82.85
CA ASN A 356 15.06 2.64 -81.55
C ASN A 356 13.71 2.50 -80.81
N HIS A 357 12.58 2.91 -81.39
CA HIS A 357 11.29 2.91 -80.69
C HIS A 357 10.82 1.49 -80.33
N LEU A 358 10.61 0.61 -81.32
CA LEU A 358 10.07 -0.73 -81.07
C LEU A 358 10.99 -1.59 -80.17
N PRO A 359 12.33 -1.62 -80.38
CA PRO A 359 13.24 -2.33 -79.48
C PRO A 359 13.20 -1.81 -78.03
N LYS A 360 13.10 -0.49 -77.82
CA LYS A 360 12.98 0.09 -76.47
C LYS A 360 11.64 -0.25 -75.81
N MET A 361 10.54 -0.27 -76.57
CA MET A 361 9.25 -0.68 -76.03
C MET A 361 9.29 -2.13 -75.53
N LEU A 362 9.89 -3.05 -76.29
CA LEU A 362 10.11 -4.44 -75.87
C LEU A 362 11.05 -4.54 -74.66
N ALA A 363 12.12 -3.75 -74.60
CA ALA A 363 13.02 -3.70 -73.45
C ALA A 363 12.31 -3.23 -72.17
N CYS A 364 11.42 -2.22 -72.29
CA CYS A 364 10.56 -1.77 -71.20
C CYS A 364 9.57 -2.85 -70.76
N GLU A 365 8.92 -3.56 -71.70
CA GLU A 365 8.02 -4.68 -71.36
C GLU A 365 8.77 -5.77 -70.59
N HIS A 366 9.99 -6.11 -71.02
CA HIS A 366 10.81 -7.13 -70.36
C HIS A 366 11.24 -6.71 -68.94
N ALA A 367 11.52 -5.42 -68.72
CA ALA A 367 11.81 -4.88 -67.38
C ALA A 367 10.59 -4.99 -66.45
N ILE A 368 9.40 -4.63 -66.92
CA ILE A 368 8.15 -4.77 -66.14
C ILE A 368 7.76 -6.24 -65.94
N SER A 369 8.06 -7.13 -66.89
CA SER A 369 7.84 -8.57 -66.73
C SER A 369 8.68 -9.14 -65.58
N LYS A 370 9.97 -8.76 -65.49
CA LYS A 370 10.85 -9.11 -64.36
C LYS A 370 10.36 -8.55 -63.03
N LEU A 371 9.82 -7.32 -63.03
CA LEU A 371 9.19 -6.74 -61.84
C LEU A 371 7.99 -7.57 -61.40
N LEU A 372 7.12 -7.99 -62.33
CA LEU A 372 5.94 -8.80 -62.01
C LEU A 372 6.32 -10.14 -61.41
N ASP A 373 7.32 -10.83 -61.96
CA ASP A 373 7.78 -12.10 -61.39
C ASP A 373 8.41 -11.90 -59.99
N PHE A 374 9.18 -10.83 -59.78
CA PHE A 374 9.65 -10.44 -58.44
C PHE A 374 8.49 -10.13 -57.46
N CYS A 375 7.43 -9.46 -57.92
CA CYS A 375 6.25 -9.18 -57.11
C CYS A 375 5.50 -10.48 -56.73
N LYS A 376 5.37 -11.44 -57.65
CA LYS A 376 4.78 -12.76 -57.39
C LYS A 376 5.61 -13.55 -56.36
N ASP A 377 6.93 -13.59 -56.50
CA ASP A 377 7.81 -14.27 -55.54
C ASP A 377 7.67 -13.67 -54.14
N LYS A 378 7.61 -12.34 -54.03
CA LYS A 378 7.39 -11.64 -52.75
C LYS A 378 5.99 -11.86 -52.19
N LYS A 379 4.96 -11.93 -53.04
CA LYS A 379 3.59 -12.29 -52.66
C LYS A 379 3.54 -13.72 -52.08
N ASN A 380 4.16 -14.68 -52.75
CA ASN A 380 4.23 -16.08 -52.29
C ASN A 380 4.96 -16.19 -50.95
N GLU A 381 6.07 -15.48 -50.79
CA GLU A 381 6.81 -15.40 -49.52
C GLU A 381 5.95 -14.78 -48.40
N MET A 382 5.17 -13.73 -48.68
CA MET A 382 4.21 -13.16 -47.73
C MET A 382 3.08 -14.13 -47.38
N ASN A 383 2.47 -14.81 -48.36
CA ASN A 383 1.43 -15.82 -48.13
C ASN A 383 1.93 -16.92 -47.17
N ILE A 384 3.15 -17.44 -47.39
CA ILE A 384 3.80 -18.44 -46.51
C ILE A 384 4.11 -17.86 -45.12
N PHE A 385 4.58 -16.61 -45.05
CA PHE A 385 4.88 -15.94 -43.78
C PHE A 385 3.62 -15.74 -42.93
N VAL A 386 2.53 -15.23 -43.52
CA VAL A 386 1.22 -15.07 -42.85
C VAL A 386 0.73 -16.42 -42.36
N HIS A 387 0.76 -17.46 -43.20
CA HIS A 387 0.35 -18.81 -42.82
C HIS A 387 1.13 -19.35 -41.60
N SER A 388 2.46 -19.25 -41.61
CA SER A 388 3.30 -19.70 -40.48
C SER A 388 3.08 -18.87 -39.22
N TYR A 389 2.93 -17.54 -39.35
CA TYR A 389 2.63 -16.65 -38.22
C TYR A 389 1.27 -16.97 -37.59
N MET A 390 0.27 -17.26 -38.42
CA MET A 390 -1.09 -17.60 -37.99
C MET A 390 -1.17 -18.97 -37.30
N GLN A 391 -0.45 -19.98 -37.79
CA GLN A 391 -0.30 -21.27 -37.09
C GLN A 391 0.36 -21.09 -35.71
N LYS A 392 1.46 -20.31 -35.64
CA LYS A 392 2.13 -19.98 -34.37
C LYS A 392 1.20 -19.20 -33.43
N THR A 393 0.44 -18.23 -33.93
CA THR A 393 -0.54 -17.44 -33.16
C THR A 393 -1.59 -18.34 -32.53
N THR A 394 -2.10 -19.31 -33.29
CA THR A 394 -3.09 -20.29 -32.82
C THR A 394 -2.51 -21.21 -31.75
N TYR A 395 -1.28 -21.71 -31.96
CA TYR A 395 -0.55 -22.50 -30.97
C TYR A 395 -0.32 -21.73 -29.66
N VAL A 396 0.14 -20.47 -29.73
CA VAL A 396 0.34 -19.62 -28.53
C VAL A 396 -0.99 -19.32 -27.84
N THR A 397 -2.05 -19.03 -28.60
CA THR A 397 -3.41 -18.82 -28.08
C THR A 397 -3.93 -20.05 -27.33
N TYR A 398 -3.60 -21.26 -27.78
CA TYR A 398 -3.93 -22.50 -27.06
C TYR A 398 -3.24 -22.55 -25.68
N HIS A 399 -1.93 -22.28 -25.60
CA HIS A 399 -1.20 -22.25 -24.32
C HIS A 399 -1.71 -21.15 -23.37
N ILE A 400 -2.08 -19.98 -23.90
CA ILE A 400 -2.74 -18.90 -23.12
C ILE A 400 -4.07 -19.38 -22.54
N LYS A 401 -4.88 -20.11 -23.32
CA LYS A 401 -6.17 -20.67 -22.86
C LYS A 401 -5.98 -21.77 -21.81
N ASP A 402 -4.98 -22.63 -21.96
CA ASP A 402 -4.68 -23.67 -20.97
C ASP A 402 -4.32 -23.06 -19.60
N VAL A 403 -3.38 -22.10 -19.57
CA VAL A 403 -3.06 -21.35 -18.33
C VAL A 403 -4.28 -20.62 -17.77
N LYS A 404 -5.15 -20.06 -18.63
CA LYS A 404 -6.41 -19.42 -18.19
C LYS A 404 -7.32 -20.38 -17.41
N LEU A 405 -7.42 -21.63 -17.86
CA LEU A 405 -8.27 -22.66 -17.25
C LEU A 405 -7.73 -23.18 -15.91
N GLN A 406 -6.44 -22.99 -15.61
CA GLN A 406 -5.86 -23.36 -14.33
C GLN A 406 -6.24 -22.40 -13.19
N PHE A 407 -6.43 -21.09 -13.46
CA PHE A 407 -6.64 -20.10 -12.38
C PHE A 407 -7.81 -20.38 -11.42
N PRO A 408 -9.00 -20.85 -11.86
CA PRO A 408 -10.06 -21.23 -10.93
C PRO A 408 -9.63 -22.32 -9.95
N VAL A 409 -8.93 -23.35 -10.43
CA VAL A 409 -8.40 -24.46 -9.61
C VAL A 409 -7.37 -23.95 -8.59
N PHE A 410 -6.48 -23.04 -9.01
CA PHE A 410 -5.51 -22.42 -8.10
C PHE A 410 -6.15 -21.50 -7.06
N LYS A 411 -7.22 -20.76 -7.41
CA LYS A 411 -8.00 -19.96 -6.46
C LYS A 411 -8.73 -20.85 -5.44
N GLU A 412 -9.36 -21.93 -5.89
CA GLU A 412 -10.03 -22.91 -5.04
C GLU A 412 -9.04 -23.64 -4.10
N ALA A 413 -7.83 -23.95 -4.61
CA ALA A 413 -6.76 -24.53 -3.80
C ALA A 413 -6.22 -23.55 -2.73
N MET A 414 -6.12 -22.25 -3.02
CA MET A 414 -5.80 -21.24 -2.00
C MET A 414 -6.85 -21.21 -0.88
N VAL A 415 -8.15 -21.23 -1.22
CA VAL A 415 -9.24 -21.25 -0.22
C VAL A 415 -9.18 -22.53 0.63
N ARG A 416 -9.07 -23.71 0.01
CA ARG A 416 -8.90 -24.97 0.76
C ARG A 416 -7.67 -24.97 1.66
N GLN A 417 -6.57 -24.35 1.23
CA GLN A 417 -5.38 -24.21 2.05
C GLN A 417 -5.62 -23.28 3.24
N GLU A 418 -6.40 -22.21 3.06
CA GLU A 418 -6.78 -21.32 4.16
C GLU A 418 -7.65 -22.05 5.20
N ASP A 419 -8.63 -22.84 4.75
CA ASP A 419 -9.49 -23.67 5.62
C ASP A 419 -8.67 -24.65 6.48
N LEU A 420 -7.66 -25.29 5.89
CA LEU A 420 -6.76 -26.23 6.60
C LEU A 420 -5.96 -25.55 7.72
N PHE A 421 -5.62 -24.27 7.57
CA PHE A 421 -4.81 -23.53 8.53
C PHE A 421 -5.62 -22.92 9.68
N MET A 422 -6.95 -23.04 9.68
CA MET A 422 -7.84 -22.45 10.69
C MET A 422 -7.47 -22.83 12.13
N ASP A 423 -7.11 -24.09 12.38
CA ASP A 423 -6.66 -24.58 13.69
C ASP A 423 -5.37 -23.88 14.18
N LEU A 424 -4.44 -23.60 13.27
CA LEU A 424 -3.16 -22.95 13.61
C LEU A 424 -3.36 -21.45 13.84
N LYS A 425 -4.25 -20.81 13.07
CA LYS A 425 -4.69 -19.42 13.30
C LYS A 425 -5.33 -19.30 14.69
N LEU A 426 -6.22 -20.23 15.06
CA LEU A 426 -6.86 -20.28 16.37
C LEU A 426 -5.83 -20.36 17.50
N VAL A 427 -4.84 -21.26 17.41
CA VAL A 427 -3.74 -21.38 18.40
C VAL A 427 -3.04 -20.05 18.63
N ARG A 428 -2.67 -19.34 17.56
CA ARG A 428 -2.00 -18.04 17.65
C ARG A 428 -2.92 -16.92 18.15
N GLY A 429 -4.22 -17.01 17.91
CA GLY A 429 -5.25 -16.05 18.34
C GLY A 429 -5.64 -16.16 19.82
N ILE A 430 -5.50 -17.33 20.47
CA ILE A 430 -5.94 -17.53 21.87
C ILE A 430 -5.23 -16.57 22.86
N GLY A 431 -3.92 -16.38 22.72
CA GLY A 431 -3.14 -15.50 23.59
C GLY A 431 -3.60 -14.03 23.53
N PRO A 432 -3.60 -13.40 22.33
CA PRO A 432 -4.15 -12.07 22.13
C PRO A 432 -5.61 -11.95 22.56
N ALA A 433 -6.48 -12.91 22.23
CA ALA A 433 -7.89 -12.88 22.63
C ALA A 433 -8.04 -12.86 24.17
N TYR A 434 -7.23 -13.63 24.90
CA TYR A 434 -7.23 -13.60 26.36
C TYR A 434 -6.72 -12.24 26.91
N ARG A 435 -5.64 -11.68 26.35
CA ARG A 435 -5.16 -10.31 26.71
C ARG A 435 -6.24 -9.25 26.45
N ALA A 436 -6.96 -9.36 25.34
CA ALA A 436 -8.10 -8.47 25.00
C ALA A 436 -9.24 -8.59 26.03
N CYS A 437 -9.60 -9.80 26.45
CA CYS A 437 -10.62 -10.00 27.49
C CYS A 437 -10.22 -9.38 28.84
N LEU A 438 -8.95 -9.53 29.26
CA LEU A 438 -8.45 -8.90 30.49
C LEU A 438 -8.46 -7.36 30.37
N ALA A 439 -8.06 -6.83 29.22
CA ALA A 439 -8.11 -5.39 28.96
C ALA A 439 -9.55 -4.85 28.98
N GLU A 440 -10.50 -5.55 28.37
CA GLU A 440 -11.92 -5.15 28.39
C GLU A 440 -12.50 -5.14 29.82
N ILE A 441 -12.10 -6.06 30.70
CA ILE A 441 -12.47 -6.03 32.12
C ILE A 441 -11.96 -4.76 32.80
N VAL A 442 -10.68 -4.40 32.59
CA VAL A 442 -10.11 -3.15 33.15
C VAL A 442 -10.81 -1.92 32.59
N ARG A 443 -11.11 -1.90 31.29
CA ARG A 443 -11.87 -0.83 30.62
C ARG A 443 -13.24 -0.64 31.26
N ARG A 444 -14.00 -1.73 31.49
CA ARG A 444 -15.33 -1.69 32.12
C ARG A 444 -15.26 -1.21 33.56
N LYS A 445 -14.30 -1.69 34.37
CA LYS A 445 -14.09 -1.21 35.75
C LYS A 445 -13.75 0.28 35.81
N ALA A 446 -12.92 0.77 34.88
CA ALA A 446 -12.58 2.18 34.79
C ALA A 446 -13.77 3.04 34.34
N SER A 447 -14.54 2.57 33.35
CA SER A 447 -15.78 3.20 32.88
C SER A 447 -16.86 3.25 33.97
N MET A 448 -16.99 2.20 34.80
CA MET A 448 -17.90 2.20 35.96
C MET A 448 -17.54 3.31 36.96
N LYS A 449 -16.25 3.53 37.25
CA LYS A 449 -15.82 4.64 38.12
C LYS A 449 -16.20 6.02 37.56
N LEU A 450 -16.07 6.22 36.24
CA LEU A 450 -16.51 7.45 35.58
C LEU A 450 -18.04 7.64 35.71
N TYR A 451 -18.80 6.59 35.44
CA TYR A 451 -20.26 6.61 35.53
C TYR A 451 -20.76 6.91 36.96
N MET A 452 -20.13 6.29 37.97
CA MET A 452 -20.37 6.62 39.37
C MET A 452 -20.03 8.08 39.70
N GLY A 453 -18.91 8.60 39.18
CA GLY A 453 -18.54 10.02 39.34
C GLY A 453 -19.57 10.98 38.74
N MET A 454 -20.11 10.67 37.55
CA MET A 454 -21.17 11.47 36.91
C MET A 454 -22.47 11.48 37.73
N ALA A 455 -22.86 10.34 38.31
CA ALA A 455 -24.01 10.27 39.22
C ALA A 455 -23.78 11.06 40.52
N GLY A 456 -22.54 11.04 41.04
CA GLY A 456 -22.11 11.88 42.17
C GLY A 456 -22.25 13.37 41.88
N GLN A 457 -21.75 13.84 40.72
CA GLN A 457 -21.95 15.24 40.28
C GLN A 457 -23.43 15.62 40.19
N LEU A 458 -24.29 14.72 39.72
CA LEU A 458 -25.73 14.98 39.64
C LEU A 458 -26.35 15.16 41.03
N ALA A 459 -26.00 14.29 41.99
CA ALA A 459 -26.43 14.40 43.38
C ALA A 459 -25.98 15.72 44.00
N GLU A 460 -24.71 16.10 43.80
CA GLU A 460 -24.14 17.36 44.31
C GLU A 460 -24.84 18.59 43.73
N ARG A 461 -25.02 18.65 42.39
CA ARG A 461 -25.72 19.77 41.72
C ARG A 461 -27.15 19.94 42.23
N LEU A 462 -27.82 18.85 42.61
CA LEU A 462 -29.17 18.88 43.20
C LEU A 462 -29.13 19.30 44.68
N ALA A 463 -28.13 18.85 45.45
CA ALA A 463 -27.90 19.29 46.82
C ALA A 463 -27.63 20.81 46.91
N THR A 464 -26.74 21.35 46.08
CA THR A 464 -26.43 22.79 46.04
C THR A 464 -27.64 23.64 45.66
N LYS A 465 -28.46 23.18 44.69
CA LYS A 465 -29.74 23.85 44.36
C LYS A 465 -30.73 23.83 45.53
N ARG A 466 -30.79 22.71 46.27
CA ARG A 466 -31.60 22.60 47.49
C ARG A 466 -31.12 23.57 48.57
N GLU A 467 -29.83 23.68 48.83
CA GLU A 467 -29.29 24.61 49.85
C GLU A 467 -29.60 26.08 49.53
N VAL A 468 -29.50 26.48 48.26
CA VAL A 468 -29.87 27.84 47.84
C VAL A 468 -31.35 28.12 48.06
N GLU A 469 -32.23 27.16 47.75
CA GLU A 469 -33.68 27.29 47.99
C GLU A 469 -34.02 27.27 49.49
N VAL A 470 -33.38 26.41 50.30
CA VAL A 470 -33.55 26.41 51.76
C VAL A 470 -33.13 27.76 52.36
N ARG A 471 -31.96 28.28 52.00
CA ARG A 471 -31.49 29.61 52.43
C ARG A 471 -32.46 30.71 52.04
N ARG A 472 -33.02 30.66 50.82
CA ARG A 472 -34.04 31.62 50.36
C ARG A 472 -35.33 31.56 51.18
N ARG A 473 -35.79 30.36 51.57
CA ARG A 473 -36.95 30.19 52.47
C ARG A 473 -36.65 30.69 53.87
N GLU A 474 -35.46 30.42 54.41
CA GLU A 474 -35.01 30.93 55.71
C GLU A 474 -34.93 32.46 55.71
N GLU A 475 -34.37 33.08 54.68
CA GLU A 475 -34.31 34.54 54.51
C GLU A 475 -35.71 35.16 54.42
N PHE A 476 -36.62 34.55 53.67
CA PHE A 476 -38.03 34.97 53.58
C PHE A 476 -38.75 34.89 54.94
N LEU A 477 -38.63 33.77 55.64
CA LEU A 477 -39.19 33.57 56.99
C LEU A 477 -38.57 34.54 58.01
N LYS A 478 -37.28 34.85 57.88
CA LYS A 478 -36.59 35.82 58.75
C LYS A 478 -37.05 37.25 58.50
N ALA A 479 -37.34 37.60 57.25
CA ALA A 479 -37.82 38.94 56.87
C ALA A 479 -39.29 39.17 57.23
N HIS A 480 -40.15 38.15 57.07
CA HIS A 480 -41.61 38.32 57.18
C HIS A 480 -42.25 37.61 58.39
N GLY A 481 -41.60 36.60 58.95
CA GLY A 481 -42.17 35.74 60.01
C GLY A 481 -42.33 36.38 61.40
N LEU A 482 -41.90 37.64 61.57
CA LEU A 482 -42.19 38.43 62.78
C LEU A 482 -43.56 39.13 62.72
N TYR A 483 -44.16 39.27 61.53
CA TYR A 483 -45.40 40.02 61.32
C TYR A 483 -46.65 39.12 61.23
N ILE A 484 -46.47 37.81 61.10
CA ILE A 484 -47.56 36.83 60.90
C ILE A 484 -47.44 35.73 61.98
N PRO A 485 -48.54 35.36 62.67
CA PRO A 485 -48.54 34.26 63.64
C PRO A 485 -48.02 32.94 63.06
N LYS A 486 -47.26 32.18 63.87
CA LYS A 486 -46.58 30.95 63.42
C LYS A 486 -47.55 29.85 62.98
N ASP A 487 -48.70 29.75 63.63
CA ASP A 487 -49.79 28.84 63.27
C ASP A 487 -50.35 29.14 61.86
N VAL A 488 -50.48 30.41 61.50
CA VAL A 488 -50.90 30.83 60.16
C VAL A 488 -49.83 30.46 59.12
N LEU A 489 -48.54 30.76 59.39
CA LEU A 489 -47.44 30.38 58.49
C LEU A 489 -47.32 28.86 58.31
N ALA A 490 -47.54 28.09 59.37
CA ALA A 490 -47.58 26.62 59.32
C ALA A 490 -48.77 26.12 58.49
N SER A 491 -49.96 26.70 58.65
CA SER A 491 -51.15 26.32 57.86
C SER A 491 -51.01 26.62 56.36
N MET A 492 -50.12 27.56 56.00
CA MET A 492 -49.76 27.87 54.62
C MET A 492 -48.63 26.98 54.05
N GLY A 493 -48.07 26.04 54.84
CA GLY A 493 -46.94 25.20 54.43
C GLY A 493 -45.60 25.93 54.32
N LEU A 494 -45.48 27.16 54.84
CA LEU A 494 -44.30 28.00 54.64
C LEU A 494 -43.07 27.58 55.47
N TYR A 495 -43.22 26.59 56.36
CA TYR A 495 -42.10 25.95 57.06
C TYR A 495 -41.55 24.70 56.35
N ASP A 496 -42.18 24.26 55.24
CA ASP A 496 -41.72 23.08 54.52
C ASP A 496 -40.36 23.35 53.86
N THR A 497 -39.44 22.39 54.01
CA THR A 497 -38.15 22.39 53.31
C THR A 497 -38.14 21.30 52.25
N PRO A 498 -37.47 21.49 51.09
CA PRO A 498 -37.36 20.44 50.09
C PRO A 498 -36.64 19.21 50.67
N ASN A 499 -37.04 18.01 50.28
CA ASN A 499 -36.32 16.78 50.64
C ASN A 499 -34.94 16.73 49.96
N GLN A 500 -34.02 15.93 50.51
CA GLN A 500 -32.76 15.62 49.85
C GLN A 500 -33.02 14.70 48.64
N CYS A 501 -32.19 14.81 47.59
CA CYS A 501 -32.33 13.98 46.40
C CYS A 501 -31.26 12.88 46.43
N ASP A 502 -31.72 11.64 46.52
CA ASP A 502 -30.86 10.46 46.50
C ASP A 502 -30.71 9.95 45.06
N VAL A 503 -29.48 10.00 44.53
CA VAL A 503 -29.14 9.39 43.23
C VAL A 503 -28.61 7.99 43.49
N ASN A 504 -29.36 6.97 43.08
CA ASN A 504 -28.99 5.57 43.25
C ASN A 504 -28.60 4.93 41.90
N ILE A 505 -27.54 4.14 41.89
CA ILE A 505 -27.08 3.37 40.73
C ILE A 505 -27.30 1.88 41.02
N ALA A 506 -28.07 1.20 40.17
CA ALA A 506 -28.24 -0.24 40.28
C ALA A 506 -26.89 -0.96 40.09
N PRO A 507 -26.53 -1.96 40.91
CA PRO A 507 -25.28 -2.68 40.73
C PRO A 507 -25.23 -3.44 39.40
N PHE A 508 -24.19 -3.19 38.61
CA PHE A 508 -23.82 -4.00 37.44
C PHE A 508 -22.32 -4.31 37.49
N ASP A 509 -21.86 -5.23 36.64
CA ASP A 509 -20.45 -5.64 36.54
C ASP A 509 -19.83 -6.19 37.85
N THR A 510 -20.67 -6.68 38.75
CA THR A 510 -20.30 -7.19 40.09
C THR A 510 -19.47 -8.48 40.06
N SER A 511 -19.44 -9.19 38.93
CA SER A 511 -18.67 -10.43 38.73
C SER A 511 -17.37 -10.23 37.93
N LEU A 512 -16.94 -8.99 37.68
CA LEU A 512 -15.67 -8.71 36.99
C LEU A 512 -14.47 -9.08 37.89
N LEU A 513 -13.39 -9.53 37.26
CA LEU A 513 -12.16 -9.88 37.96
C LEU A 513 -11.49 -8.65 38.58
N ASP A 514 -10.86 -8.82 39.74
CA ASP A 514 -10.12 -7.73 40.37
C ASP A 514 -8.70 -7.58 39.77
N ILE A 515 -8.66 -7.02 38.56
CA ILE A 515 -7.44 -6.70 37.81
C ILE A 515 -7.38 -5.21 37.41
N ASP A 516 -6.17 -4.71 37.20
CA ASP A 516 -5.83 -3.38 36.68
C ASP A 516 -4.79 -3.51 35.54
N ILE A 517 -4.39 -2.41 34.91
CA ILE A 517 -3.47 -2.42 33.75
C ILE A 517 -2.15 -3.21 33.97
N PRO A 518 -1.40 -3.09 35.08
CA PRO A 518 -0.16 -3.88 35.25
C PRO A 518 -0.40 -5.39 35.34
N ASP A 519 -1.60 -5.84 35.72
CA ASP A 519 -1.92 -7.27 35.82
C ASP A 519 -2.07 -7.92 34.44
N LEU A 520 -2.37 -7.15 33.38
CA LEU A 520 -2.38 -7.65 32.01
C LEU A 520 -1.01 -8.21 31.62
N ASP A 521 0.07 -7.50 31.95
CA ASP A 521 1.43 -7.95 31.63
C ASP A 521 1.92 -9.08 32.54
N HIS A 522 1.23 -9.32 33.68
CA HIS A 522 1.49 -10.48 34.54
C HIS A 522 0.76 -11.75 34.04
N TYR A 523 -0.53 -11.63 33.71
CA TYR A 523 -1.38 -12.77 33.32
C TYR A 523 -1.43 -13.06 31.82
N ALA A 524 -1.17 -12.07 30.97
CA ALA A 524 -1.17 -12.20 29.51
C ALA A 524 -0.10 -11.28 28.87
N PRO A 525 1.20 -11.58 29.04
CA PRO A 525 2.29 -10.69 28.65
C PRO A 525 2.32 -10.39 27.14
N GLU A 526 2.79 -9.20 26.77
CA GLU A 526 2.81 -8.77 25.36
C GLU A 526 3.96 -9.39 24.56
N TYR A 527 3.72 -10.58 24.04
CA TYR A 527 4.68 -11.28 23.18
C TYR A 527 4.56 -10.83 21.73
N LEU A 528 5.03 -9.60 21.43
CA LEU A 528 5.26 -9.13 20.05
C LEU A 528 6.20 -10.09 19.32
N SER A 529 5.61 -11.04 18.61
CA SER A 529 6.29 -12.20 18.05
C SER A 529 6.59 -11.96 16.57
N GLY A 530 7.65 -11.19 16.28
CA GLY A 530 8.34 -11.32 15.00
C GLY A 530 8.44 -10.11 14.06
N LEU A 531 8.43 -8.86 14.54
CA LEU A 531 8.94 -7.75 13.72
C LEU A 531 9.77 -6.73 14.53
N PRO A 532 10.93 -6.26 14.02
CA PRO A 532 11.80 -5.33 14.74
C PRO A 532 11.39 -3.87 14.51
N THR A 533 10.24 -3.47 15.05
CA THR A 533 9.83 -2.06 15.12
C THR A 533 10.76 -1.33 16.10
N LYS A 534 11.84 -0.73 15.57
CA LYS A 534 12.75 0.10 16.37
C LYS A 534 12.01 1.32 16.92
N PRO A 535 11.90 1.51 18.25
CA PRO A 535 11.48 2.80 18.79
C PRO A 535 12.65 3.78 18.66
N ALA A 536 12.63 4.61 17.62
CA ALA A 536 13.59 5.70 17.47
C ALA A 536 13.24 6.82 18.46
N SER A 537 13.92 6.83 19.61
CA SER A 537 13.84 7.94 20.57
C SER A 537 14.37 9.23 19.96
N SER A 538 13.46 10.16 19.65
CA SER A 538 13.76 11.52 19.17
C SER A 538 13.45 12.56 20.27
N ARG A 539 14.27 12.58 21.32
CA ARG A 539 14.31 13.71 22.27
C ARG A 539 15.39 14.70 21.83
N GLY A 540 14.97 15.94 21.54
CA GLY A 540 15.86 17.11 21.51
C GLY A 540 16.09 17.74 20.14
N SER A 541 15.27 18.73 19.79
CA SER A 541 15.71 20.02 19.24
C SER A 541 14.54 21.00 19.24
N SER A 542 14.48 21.85 20.25
CA SER A 542 13.56 22.98 20.31
C SER A 542 14.03 24.11 19.38
N SER A 543 13.19 24.52 18.45
CA SER A 543 13.36 25.76 17.67
C SER A 543 12.00 26.43 17.48
N LEU A 544 11.89 27.68 17.92
CA LEU A 544 10.71 28.54 17.73
C LEU A 544 10.48 28.81 16.25
N LEU A 545 9.22 28.94 15.82
CA LEU A 545 8.80 29.93 14.81
C LEU A 545 7.27 30.15 14.82
N ASN A 546 6.90 31.40 14.59
CA ASN A 546 5.62 32.08 14.83
C ASN A 546 4.32 31.49 14.26
N GLU A 547 3.24 31.96 14.90
CA GLU A 547 1.93 32.27 14.32
C GLU A 547 1.96 32.70 12.84
N SER A 548 1.03 32.18 12.03
CA SER A 548 -0.08 32.99 11.51
C SER A 548 -1.11 32.10 10.80
N SER A 549 -2.38 32.34 11.11
CA SER A 549 -3.52 31.57 10.58
C SER A 549 -4.37 32.47 9.68
N HIS A 550 -4.48 32.14 8.39
CA HIS A 550 -5.48 32.75 7.50
C HIS A 550 -6.11 31.73 6.55
N SER A 551 -7.30 31.26 6.95
CA SER A 551 -8.53 31.22 6.14
C SER A 551 -8.41 31.35 4.61
N ALA A 552 -8.88 30.34 3.87
CA ALA A 552 -10.07 30.48 3.00
C ALA A 552 -10.56 29.13 2.45
N ASP A 553 -11.86 29.05 2.23
CA ASP A 553 -12.66 27.90 1.78
C ASP A 553 -12.27 27.34 0.40
N THR A 554 -12.61 26.06 0.14
CA THR A 554 -13.41 25.63 -1.01
C THR A 554 -14.01 24.25 -0.74
N GLU A 555 -15.29 24.07 -1.06
CA GLU A 555 -16.10 22.88 -0.81
C GLU A 555 -15.79 21.73 -1.80
N GLU A 556 -15.79 20.47 -1.34
CA GLU A 556 -15.95 19.29 -2.20
C GLU A 556 -17.38 18.74 -2.13
N ILE A 557 -17.88 18.25 -3.26
CA ILE A 557 -19.28 17.82 -3.45
C ILE A 557 -19.45 16.33 -3.09
N ASN A 558 -20.57 16.05 -2.42
CA ASN A 558 -21.03 14.77 -1.86
C ASN A 558 -21.24 13.59 -2.84
N VAL A 559 -21.64 12.43 -2.24
CA VAL A 559 -22.33 11.24 -2.80
C VAL A 559 -21.41 10.02 -3.09
N ASP A 560 -21.54 8.84 -2.44
CA ASP A 560 -22.50 8.43 -1.39
C ASP A 560 -22.08 7.19 -0.53
N THR A 561 -22.72 7.11 0.64
CA THR A 561 -23.06 5.97 1.55
C THR A 561 -22.38 4.60 1.47
N LEU A 562 -21.92 4.12 2.65
CA LEU A 562 -22.57 3.07 3.49
C LEU A 562 -21.60 2.72 4.65
N GLY A 563 -21.88 2.81 5.94
CA GLY A 563 -23.07 3.16 6.71
C GLY A 563 -22.77 2.76 8.17
N LYS A 564 -23.02 3.64 9.14
CA LYS A 564 -22.95 3.38 10.59
C LYS A 564 -23.91 4.32 11.30
N ASP A 565 -24.68 3.79 12.23
CA ASP A 565 -25.74 4.53 12.93
C ASP A 565 -25.18 5.71 13.74
N ASP A 566 -25.83 6.86 13.62
CA ASP A 566 -25.63 8.02 14.48
C ASP A 566 -26.26 7.77 15.86
N SER A 567 -25.45 7.74 16.91
CA SER A 567 -25.96 7.68 18.29
C SER A 567 -25.12 8.39 19.37
N ASP A 568 -24.19 9.29 18.99
CA ASP A 568 -23.31 10.00 19.95
C ASP A 568 -23.56 11.52 20.06
N ASP A 569 -24.41 12.10 19.21
CA ASP A 569 -24.55 13.56 19.02
C ASP A 569 -25.35 14.30 20.13
N PHE A 570 -25.35 13.78 21.37
CA PHE A 570 -26.06 14.36 22.52
C PHE A 570 -25.25 14.42 23.82
N LEU A 571 -23.95 14.13 23.80
CA LEU A 571 -23.10 14.10 25.01
C LEU A 571 -21.83 14.97 24.95
N GLU A 572 -21.63 15.78 23.90
CA GLU A 572 -20.57 16.80 23.82
C GLU A 572 -20.94 18.07 24.62
N GLY A 573 -21.28 17.88 25.90
CA GLY A 573 -21.84 18.90 26.78
C GLY A 573 -21.45 18.75 28.25
N CYS A 574 -20.34 18.09 28.54
CA CYS A 574 -19.76 17.96 29.88
C CYS A 574 -18.32 18.49 29.89
N GLU A 575 -18.18 19.81 30.10
CA GLU A 575 -16.92 20.40 30.56
C GLU A 575 -16.37 19.64 31.78
N LEU A 576 -15.06 19.67 31.99
CA LEU A 576 -14.41 19.19 33.21
C LEU A 576 -14.75 20.12 34.40
N VAL A 577 -16.00 20.07 34.85
CA VAL A 577 -16.45 20.67 36.10
C VAL A 577 -15.99 19.79 37.27
N GLU A 578 -15.43 20.43 38.29
CA GLU A 578 -14.90 19.78 39.48
C GLU A 578 -15.97 18.93 40.18
N ILE A 579 -15.59 17.71 40.61
CA ILE A 579 -16.47 16.84 41.41
C ILE A 579 -16.11 17.08 42.88
N ALA A 580 -17.06 17.43 43.74
CA ALA A 580 -16.76 17.45 45.17
C ALA A 580 -16.58 16.01 45.69
N GLY A 581 -15.53 15.79 46.47
CA GLY A 581 -15.21 14.49 47.07
C GLY A 581 -14.32 13.56 46.24
N THR A 582 -14.10 13.83 44.95
CA THR A 582 -13.09 13.12 44.13
C THR A 582 -12.31 14.12 43.28
N SER A 583 -10.99 14.09 43.33
CA SER A 583 -10.13 15.03 42.61
C SER A 583 -10.29 14.91 41.10
N LYS A 584 -10.13 16.03 40.38
CA LYS A 584 -10.09 16.08 38.90
C LYS A 584 -9.15 15.02 38.31
N MET A 585 -8.01 14.78 38.98
CA MET A 585 -7.01 13.79 38.64
C MET A 585 -7.51 12.33 38.74
N GLU A 586 -8.43 11.99 39.65
CA GLU A 586 -8.97 10.61 39.76
C GLU A 586 -9.91 10.28 38.60
N VAL A 587 -10.73 11.25 38.19
CA VAL A 587 -11.61 11.16 37.01
C VAL A 587 -10.77 11.00 35.75
N GLU A 588 -9.73 11.83 35.60
CA GLU A 588 -8.83 11.79 34.46
C GLU A 588 -8.04 10.47 34.40
N ASN A 589 -7.53 9.97 35.53
CA ASN A 589 -6.90 8.65 35.60
C ASN A 589 -7.87 7.52 35.21
N ALA A 590 -9.15 7.58 35.63
CA ALA A 590 -10.14 6.58 35.23
C ALA A 590 -10.42 6.64 33.71
N LYS A 591 -10.50 7.84 33.12
CA LYS A 591 -10.63 8.04 31.66
C LYS A 591 -9.44 7.48 30.90
N LEU A 592 -8.21 7.87 31.27
CA LEU A 592 -6.99 7.42 30.63
C LEU A 592 -6.79 5.90 30.75
N LYS A 593 -7.16 5.29 31.90
CA LYS A 593 -7.16 3.83 32.05
C LYS A 593 -8.16 3.14 31.11
N ALA A 594 -9.36 3.70 30.96
CA ALA A 594 -10.34 3.15 30.01
C ALA A 594 -9.85 3.29 28.55
N GLU A 595 -9.33 4.45 28.15
CA GLU A 595 -8.79 4.65 26.80
C GLU A 595 -7.61 3.70 26.50
N LEU A 596 -6.64 3.58 27.42
CA LEU A 596 -5.50 2.67 27.27
C LEU A 596 -5.91 1.20 27.22
N ALA A 597 -6.81 0.76 28.10
CA ALA A 597 -7.32 -0.61 28.09
C ALA A 597 -8.10 -0.92 26.80
N SER A 598 -8.88 0.05 26.28
CA SER A 598 -9.55 -0.08 24.99
C SER A 598 -8.57 -0.19 23.82
N ALA A 599 -7.46 0.56 23.85
CA ALA A 599 -6.41 0.48 22.84
C ALA A 599 -5.69 -0.87 22.86
N ILE A 600 -5.37 -1.41 24.04
CA ILE A 600 -4.77 -2.75 24.19
C ILE A 600 -5.71 -3.84 23.65
N ALA A 601 -7.01 -3.77 23.98
CA ALA A 601 -8.01 -4.71 23.46
C ALA A 601 -8.10 -4.65 21.91
N LEU A 602 -8.08 -3.45 21.33
CA LEU A 602 -8.09 -3.26 19.87
C LEU A 602 -6.83 -3.86 19.22
N ILE A 603 -5.63 -3.56 19.73
CA ILE A 603 -4.36 -4.11 19.24
C ILE A 603 -4.38 -5.64 19.29
N CYS A 604 -4.94 -6.23 20.35
CA CYS A 604 -5.04 -7.68 20.50
C CYS A 604 -6.10 -8.32 19.57
N SER A 605 -7.10 -7.56 19.13
CA SER A 605 -8.11 -8.01 18.15
C SER A 605 -7.63 -7.90 16.70
N LEU A 606 -6.68 -7.00 16.42
CA LEU A 606 -5.97 -6.87 15.15
C LEU A 606 -4.92 -7.99 15.04
N GLY A 607 -5.38 -9.20 14.70
CA GLY A 607 -4.50 -10.33 14.50
C GLY A 607 -3.44 -10.07 13.41
N PRO A 608 -2.33 -10.85 13.39
CA PRO A 608 -1.21 -10.68 12.45
C PRO A 608 -1.56 -10.87 10.96
N GLU A 609 -2.82 -11.12 10.64
CA GLU A 609 -3.35 -11.14 9.27
C GLU A 609 -3.45 -9.72 8.66
N PHE A 610 -3.68 -8.69 9.50
CA PHE A 610 -3.82 -7.31 9.05
C PHE A 610 -2.50 -6.65 8.60
N GLU A 611 -1.34 -7.20 8.98
CA GLU A 611 -0.03 -6.63 8.67
C GLU A 611 0.40 -6.81 7.18
N TYR A 612 -0.40 -7.52 6.37
CA TYR A 612 -0.06 -7.84 4.98
C TYR A 612 -1.05 -7.38 3.91
N GLU A 613 -2.30 -7.02 4.26
CA GLU A 613 -3.03 -6.10 3.39
C GLU A 613 -2.43 -4.70 3.57
N SER A 614 -2.52 -3.86 2.54
CA SER A 614 -2.02 -2.49 2.62
C SER A 614 -2.97 -1.65 3.49
N LEU A 615 -2.85 -1.83 4.82
CA LEU A 615 -3.27 -0.83 5.78
C LEU A 615 -2.58 0.47 5.39
N ASP A 616 -3.39 1.48 5.15
CA ASP A 616 -2.96 2.85 4.96
C ASP A 616 -2.19 3.29 6.21
N ASP A 617 -0.85 3.30 6.11
CA ASP A 617 0.08 3.63 7.19
C ASP A 617 -0.30 4.94 7.89
N SER A 618 -0.98 5.87 7.20
CA SER A 618 -1.47 7.10 7.81
C SER A 618 -2.42 6.85 8.99
N LYS A 619 -3.34 5.88 8.89
CA LYS A 619 -4.36 5.63 9.93
C LYS A 619 -3.76 5.08 11.23
N VAL A 620 -2.86 4.10 11.12
CA VAL A 620 -2.16 3.54 12.29
C VAL A 620 -1.25 4.60 12.93
N ASN A 621 -0.54 5.39 12.11
CA ASN A 621 0.27 6.49 12.62
C ASN A 621 -0.56 7.60 13.26
N THR A 622 -1.76 7.95 12.76
CA THR A 622 -2.64 8.93 13.42
C THR A 622 -3.16 8.45 14.77
N LEU A 623 -3.51 7.18 14.91
CA LEU A 623 -3.94 6.61 16.19
C LEU A 623 -2.80 6.61 17.23
N LEU A 624 -1.60 6.19 16.82
CA LEU A 624 -0.41 6.21 17.68
C LEU A 624 0.00 7.65 18.07
N LYS A 625 -0.11 8.60 17.14
CA LYS A 625 0.17 10.03 17.38
C LYS A 625 -0.81 10.62 18.39
N ASN A 626 -2.11 10.44 18.20
CA ASN A 626 -3.15 10.93 19.13
C ASN A 626 -2.98 10.32 20.54
N ALA A 627 -2.62 9.04 20.63
CA ALA A 627 -2.34 8.38 21.92
C ALA A 627 -1.09 8.96 22.60
N ALA A 628 -0.02 9.23 21.84
CA ALA A 628 1.20 9.84 22.36
C ALA A 628 0.98 11.29 22.86
N GLU A 629 0.21 12.08 22.12
CA GLU A 629 -0.13 13.47 22.48
C GLU A 629 -0.97 13.52 23.76
N LYS A 630 -2.05 12.73 23.87
CA LYS A 630 -2.82 12.59 25.12
C LYS A 630 -1.99 12.12 26.31
N THR A 631 -1.04 11.20 26.08
CA THR A 631 -0.13 10.72 27.15
C THR A 631 0.81 11.82 27.62
N ALA A 632 1.27 12.70 26.72
CA ALA A 632 2.11 13.84 27.05
C ALA A 632 1.35 14.91 27.87
N GLU A 633 0.09 15.19 27.52
CA GLU A 633 -0.78 16.10 28.28
C GLU A 633 -1.02 15.59 29.71
N ALA A 634 -1.36 14.31 29.87
CA ALA A 634 -1.56 13.68 31.17
C ALA A 634 -0.31 13.75 32.07
N LEU A 635 0.88 13.55 31.49
CA LEU A 635 2.15 13.70 32.20
C LEU A 635 2.41 15.16 32.60
N HIS A 636 2.09 16.13 31.73
CA HIS A 636 2.21 17.54 32.05
C HIS A 636 1.30 17.96 33.22
N LEU A 637 0.03 17.54 33.20
CA LEU A 637 -0.94 17.81 34.27
C LEU A 637 -0.51 17.19 35.60
N LYS A 638 0.10 15.99 35.58
CA LYS A 638 0.68 15.35 36.76
C LYS A 638 1.86 16.17 37.33
N ASP A 639 2.76 16.66 36.48
CA ASP A 639 3.90 17.47 36.91
C ASP A 639 3.45 18.83 37.49
N GLU A 640 2.43 19.46 36.90
CA GLU A 640 1.77 20.67 37.44
C GLU A 640 1.19 20.42 38.85
N TYR A 641 0.45 19.32 39.03
CA TYR A 641 -0.11 18.96 40.34
C TYR A 641 0.98 18.65 41.37
N GLY A 642 2.09 18.02 40.96
CA GLY A 642 3.28 17.81 41.79
C GLY A 642 3.88 19.14 42.29
N LYS A 643 4.02 20.14 41.41
CA LYS A 643 4.44 21.50 41.81
C LYS A 643 3.45 22.14 42.78
N HIS A 644 2.15 22.00 42.55
CA HIS A 644 1.11 22.56 43.44
C HIS A 644 1.17 21.95 44.85
N LEU A 645 1.26 20.63 44.98
CA LEU A 645 1.47 19.96 46.27
C LEU A 645 2.75 20.44 46.96
N GLN A 646 3.84 20.64 46.22
CA GLN A 646 5.09 21.13 46.78
C GLN A 646 5.01 22.59 47.26
N GLN A 647 4.23 23.45 46.57
CA GLN A 647 3.92 24.80 47.03
C GLN A 647 3.06 24.78 48.30
N MET A 648 2.03 23.93 48.35
CA MET A 648 1.16 23.76 49.51
C MET A 648 1.94 23.28 50.74
N LEU A 649 2.85 22.31 50.55
CA LEU A 649 3.71 21.78 51.61
C LEU A 649 4.71 22.85 52.11
N LYS A 650 5.28 23.68 51.22
CA LYS A 650 6.08 24.85 51.62
C LYS A 650 5.27 25.88 52.41
N ALA A 651 4.04 26.17 52.01
CA ALA A 651 3.16 27.08 52.74
C ALA A 651 2.84 26.55 54.15
N LYS A 652 2.63 25.23 54.28
CA LYS A 652 2.45 24.57 55.58
C LYS A 652 3.72 24.55 56.41
N GLN A 653 4.89 24.33 55.82
CA GLN A 653 6.17 24.45 56.53
C GLN A 653 6.35 25.86 57.10
N MET A 654 6.16 26.92 56.31
CA MET A 654 6.24 28.30 56.82
C MET A 654 5.20 28.60 57.90
N GLN A 655 4.02 27.97 57.86
CA GLN A 655 3.02 28.06 58.92
C GLN A 655 3.52 27.38 60.22
N CYS A 656 4.15 26.20 60.13
CA CYS A 656 4.79 25.54 61.26
C CYS A 656 5.97 26.35 61.82
N ASP A 657 6.88 26.84 60.99
CA ASP A 657 8.01 27.69 61.40
C ASP A 657 7.52 28.96 62.13
N SER A 658 6.36 29.51 61.71
CA SER A 658 5.73 30.65 62.39
C SER A 658 5.12 30.27 63.74
N TYR A 659 4.58 29.06 63.90
CA TYR A 659 4.12 28.58 65.20
C TYR A 659 5.30 28.26 66.13
N GLU A 660 6.37 27.67 65.62
CA GLU A 660 7.58 27.35 66.39
C GLU A 660 8.23 28.63 66.94
N LYS A 661 8.42 29.66 66.10
CA LYS A 661 8.87 30.98 66.57
C LYS A 661 7.96 31.57 67.63
N ARG A 662 6.64 31.40 67.49
CA ARG A 662 5.68 31.91 68.48
C ARG A 662 5.74 31.14 69.80
N ILE A 663 6.04 29.84 69.77
CA ILE A 663 6.28 29.03 70.97
C ILE A 663 7.57 29.51 71.65
N GLN A 664 8.67 29.68 70.91
CA GLN A 664 9.93 30.20 71.43
C GLN A 664 9.78 31.60 72.07
N GLU A 665 9.03 32.51 71.45
CA GLU A 665 8.69 33.82 72.04
C GLU A 665 7.92 33.71 73.37
N LEU A 666 7.02 32.72 73.50
CA LEU A 666 6.23 32.50 74.70
C LEU A 666 7.05 31.83 75.80
N GLU A 667 7.89 30.86 75.46
CA GLU A 667 8.86 30.23 76.35
C GLU A 667 9.86 31.25 76.90
N GLN A 668 10.37 32.15 76.06
CA GLN A 668 11.28 33.20 76.50
C GLN A 668 10.59 34.19 77.44
N ARG A 669 9.34 34.62 77.14
CA ARG A 669 8.54 35.45 78.06
C ARG A 669 8.25 34.77 79.39
N LEU A 670 8.02 33.46 79.39
CA LEU A 670 7.84 32.66 80.61
C LEU A 670 9.13 32.58 81.43
N SER A 671 10.28 32.40 80.77
CA SER A 671 11.61 32.40 81.40
C SER A 671 11.98 33.77 81.99
N ASP A 672 11.67 34.86 81.27
CA ASP A 672 11.83 36.24 81.75
C ASP A 672 10.96 36.50 82.99
N GLN A 673 9.68 36.06 82.97
CA GLN A 673 8.81 36.14 84.15
C GLN A 673 9.32 35.30 85.33
N TYR A 674 9.81 34.08 85.08
CA TYR A 674 10.37 33.22 86.13
C TYR A 674 11.61 33.82 86.77
N SER A 675 12.54 34.34 85.96
CA SER A 675 13.78 34.96 86.46
C SER A 675 13.51 36.29 87.18
N GLN A 676 12.45 37.03 86.81
CA GLN A 676 12.00 38.22 87.53
C GLN A 676 11.32 37.87 88.86
N GLY A 677 10.53 36.79 88.91
CA GLY A 677 9.98 36.24 90.15
C GLY A 677 11.04 35.71 91.12
N GLN A 678 12.09 35.05 90.60
CA GLN A 678 13.17 34.50 91.42
C GLN A 678 14.04 35.60 92.05
N LYS A 679 14.21 36.75 91.39
CA LYS A 679 14.89 37.94 91.94
C LYS A 679 14.13 38.65 93.07
N LEU A 680 12.82 38.44 93.19
CA LEU A 680 12.00 38.99 94.27
C LEU A 680 11.91 38.05 95.49
N SER A 681 12.34 36.79 95.36
CA SER A 681 12.27 35.77 96.43
C SER A 681 13.55 35.63 97.26
N MET A 682 14.69 36.14 96.77
CA MET A 682 16.01 36.01 97.42
C MET A 682 16.45 37.22 98.27
N THR A 683 15.55 38.20 98.48
CA THR A 683 15.88 39.43 99.22
C THR A 683 14.74 39.84 100.16
N ASN A 684 14.41 38.97 101.13
CA ASN A 684 13.79 39.37 102.40
C ASN A 684 13.85 38.23 103.43
N ASN A 685 13.93 38.63 104.71
CA ASN A 685 13.73 37.80 105.92
C ASN A 685 14.88 36.89 106.38
N ALA A 686 15.90 37.52 106.96
CA ALA A 686 16.56 36.98 108.15
C ALA A 686 16.05 37.77 109.38
N THR A 687 15.48 37.07 110.38
CA THR A 687 15.31 37.47 111.81
C THR A 687 14.70 38.86 112.12
N ASP A 688 13.56 38.98 112.81
CA ASP A 688 13.50 38.75 114.28
C ASP A 688 12.08 38.71 114.92
N TYR A 689 12.00 37.97 116.04
CA TYR A 689 11.09 37.99 117.23
C TYR A 689 9.64 38.55 117.26
N GLY A 690 8.81 37.81 118.04
CA GLY A 690 8.06 38.40 119.18
C GLY A 690 6.53 38.50 119.05
N LEU A 691 5.74 37.43 119.17
CA LEU A 691 5.23 36.79 120.41
C LEU A 691 4.12 37.56 121.17
N LEU A 692 3.07 36.81 121.58
CA LEU A 692 1.97 37.14 122.52
C LEU A 692 0.81 38.02 122.00
N ALA A 693 -0.46 37.79 122.39
CA ALA A 693 -1.11 36.62 123.00
C ALA A 693 -2.65 36.81 123.01
N SER A 694 -3.39 35.69 123.15
CA SER A 694 -4.73 35.61 123.79
C SER A 694 -5.91 36.26 123.02
N LYS A 695 -7.16 35.79 123.10
CA LYS A 695 -7.81 34.78 123.97
C LYS A 695 -9.21 34.44 123.38
N ASP A 696 -9.78 33.27 123.76
CA ASP A 696 -11.22 33.01 124.03
C ASP A 696 -12.28 33.30 122.90
N ASP A 697 -13.38 32.54 122.70
CA ASP A 697 -13.83 31.23 123.19
C ASP A 697 -15.03 30.69 122.36
N TYR A 698 -15.44 29.43 122.62
CA TYR A 698 -16.79 28.84 122.47
C TYR A 698 -17.70 29.01 121.20
N ASN A 699 -17.91 27.85 120.54
CA ASN A 699 -19.20 27.14 120.37
C ASN A 699 -20.17 27.41 119.19
N CYS A 700 -20.92 26.34 118.87
CA CYS A 700 -22.19 26.22 118.13
C CYS A 700 -22.26 26.33 116.57
N LYS A 701 -22.81 25.25 116.01
CA LYS A 701 -23.68 25.13 114.81
C LYS A 701 -24.86 26.15 114.81
N PRO A 702 -25.70 26.29 113.73
CA PRO A 702 -25.60 25.88 112.31
C PRO A 702 -26.06 27.00 111.31
N GLN A 703 -26.36 26.58 110.06
CA GLN A 703 -27.33 27.16 109.08
C GLN A 703 -26.87 28.16 107.99
N ILE A 704 -27.01 27.68 106.73
CA ILE A 704 -27.71 28.28 105.56
C ILE A 704 -27.81 29.81 105.48
N SER A 705 -27.27 30.38 104.39
CA SER A 705 -27.87 31.46 103.53
C SER A 705 -26.86 32.57 103.14
N GLY A 706 -26.77 32.85 101.83
CA GLY A 706 -26.76 34.23 101.33
C GLY A 706 -25.45 34.87 100.83
N CYS A 707 -25.60 35.63 99.73
CA CYS A 707 -24.83 36.80 99.29
C CYS A 707 -23.30 36.76 99.13
N GLU A 708 -22.88 36.61 97.86
CA GLU A 708 -22.51 37.72 96.96
C GLU A 708 -22.30 39.18 97.51
N VAL A 709 -21.34 39.89 96.90
CA VAL A 709 -21.11 41.36 96.80
C VAL A 709 -20.63 42.18 98.04
N ASN A 710 -19.38 42.69 97.97
CA ASN A 710 -18.97 44.12 97.96
C ASN A 710 -17.43 44.21 98.22
N VAL A 711 -16.56 44.84 97.40
CA VAL A 711 -16.43 46.27 97.04
C VAL A 711 -16.03 47.11 98.27
N PRO A 712 -14.85 47.79 98.27
CA PRO A 712 -14.79 49.15 97.71
C PRO A 712 -13.51 49.58 96.94
N ARG A 713 -13.68 50.67 96.18
CA ARG A 713 -12.69 51.45 95.41
C ARG A 713 -11.98 52.51 96.28
N ILE A 714 -10.95 53.16 95.70
CA ILE A 714 -10.58 54.61 95.71
C ILE A 714 -9.04 54.71 95.55
N SER A 715 -8.38 55.62 94.80
CA SER A 715 -8.69 56.55 93.68
C SER A 715 -7.35 57.13 93.16
N THR A 716 -7.38 58.00 92.13
CA THR A 716 -6.27 58.84 91.58
C THR A 716 -5.22 58.11 90.70
N SER A 717 -4.71 58.66 89.60
CA SER A 717 -5.10 59.85 88.79
C SER A 717 -4.53 59.78 87.36
N GLU A 718 -5.21 60.48 86.44
CA GLU A 718 -4.96 60.78 85.01
C GLU A 718 -3.54 61.34 84.65
N PRO A 719 -3.16 61.49 83.34
CA PRO A 719 -4.03 61.54 82.15
C PRO A 719 -3.62 60.71 80.90
N MET A 720 -4.59 60.58 80.00
CA MET A 720 -4.46 60.34 78.56
C MET A 720 -4.94 61.59 77.81
N ASP A 721 -4.16 62.09 76.84
CA ASP A 721 -4.57 63.03 75.78
C ASP A 721 -3.52 62.90 74.65
N GLU A 722 -3.87 62.64 73.39
CA GLU A 722 -4.09 63.64 72.32
C GLU A 722 -2.90 64.63 72.17
N VAL A 723 -2.29 64.85 71.00
CA VAL A 723 -2.89 65.24 69.70
C VAL A 723 -1.93 64.89 68.56
N SER A 724 -2.46 64.44 67.41
CA SER A 724 -2.18 65.01 66.06
C SER A 724 -2.97 64.32 64.94
N CYS A 725 -4.28 64.57 64.92
CA CYS A 725 -4.99 65.24 63.82
C CYS A 725 -4.42 65.25 62.37
N ILE A 726 -5.32 64.90 61.43
CA ILE A 726 -5.64 65.64 60.18
C ILE A 726 -4.82 65.32 58.89
N THR A 727 -5.39 64.38 58.12
CA THR A 727 -5.76 64.43 56.67
C THR A 727 -4.99 65.31 55.66
N ASN A 728 -4.62 64.71 54.52
CA ASN A 728 -5.02 65.05 53.12
C ASN A 728 -4.06 64.38 52.10
N SER A 729 -4.44 63.98 50.88
CA SER A 729 -5.71 64.05 50.13
C SER A 729 -5.75 63.03 48.97
N LEU A 730 -6.97 62.60 48.58
CA LEU A 730 -7.53 62.45 47.20
C LEU A 730 -6.55 62.18 46.02
N ASP A 731 -6.79 61.26 45.08
CA ASP A 731 -7.95 60.38 44.80
C ASP A 731 -7.45 59.19 43.90
N ALA A 732 -8.18 58.13 43.53
CA ALA A 732 -9.61 57.84 43.63
C ALA A 732 -9.91 56.32 43.68
N LYS A 733 -11.19 55.98 43.91
CA LYS A 733 -11.86 54.68 43.68
C LYS A 733 -11.20 53.41 44.29
N LEU A 734 -11.60 53.05 45.51
CA LEU A 734 -12.03 51.65 45.76
C LEU A 734 -13.03 51.51 46.93
N GLY A 735 -14.14 50.85 46.65
CA GLY A 735 -15.20 50.42 47.57
C GLY A 735 -16.20 49.56 46.78
N GLN A 736 -16.96 48.62 47.36
CA GLN A 736 -17.18 48.37 48.78
C GLN A 736 -17.67 46.91 48.99
N PHE A 737 -17.08 46.17 49.96
CA PHE A 737 -17.65 45.17 50.91
C PHE A 737 -18.72 44.13 50.42
N GLY A 738 -18.77 42.87 50.88
CA GLY A 738 -18.08 42.17 51.97
C GLY A 738 -18.97 41.93 53.21
N ARG A 739 -19.04 40.68 53.72
CA ARG A 739 -19.44 40.41 55.12
C ARG A 739 -19.01 39.03 55.65
N GLN A 740 -18.46 39.02 56.86
CA GLN A 740 -18.22 37.83 57.68
C GLN A 740 -19.22 37.76 58.85
N SER A 741 -19.62 36.55 59.26
CA SER A 741 -19.78 36.04 60.65
C SER A 741 -20.47 34.65 60.55
N SER A 742 -20.50 33.75 61.54
CA SER A 742 -20.17 33.81 62.97
C SER A 742 -19.77 32.41 63.50
N LYS A 743 -19.16 32.33 64.69
CA LYS A 743 -18.85 31.07 65.40
C LYS A 743 -20.04 30.56 66.23
N GLY A 744 -20.19 29.24 66.28
CA GLY A 744 -20.70 28.47 67.42
C GLY A 744 -21.03 27.03 66.99
N ARG A 745 -20.95 25.97 67.81
CA ARG A 745 -20.27 25.60 69.07
C ARG A 745 -20.80 24.17 69.38
N GLU A 746 -19.94 23.26 69.87
CA GLU A 746 -20.26 21.88 70.37
C GLU A 746 -20.82 20.85 69.35
N GLY A 747 -20.57 19.54 69.49
CA GLY A 747 -19.76 18.75 70.46
C GLY A 747 -19.21 17.47 69.82
N ILE A 748 -18.05 16.94 70.24
CA ILE A 748 -17.80 15.95 71.33
C ILE A 748 -17.86 14.48 70.85
N ASP A 749 -16.80 13.74 71.23
CA ASP A 749 -16.58 12.29 71.50
C ASP A 749 -15.39 11.72 70.67
N GLU A 750 -14.16 11.54 71.16
CA GLU A 750 -13.58 10.82 72.33
C GLU A 750 -13.11 9.38 72.02
N ASN A 751 -12.03 8.96 72.70
CA ASN A 751 -11.28 7.69 72.64
C ASN A 751 -10.23 7.55 71.52
N MET A 752 -8.91 7.63 71.73
CA MET A 752 -8.00 7.00 72.74
C MET A 752 -7.90 5.47 72.66
N MET A 753 -6.83 4.95 72.04
CA MET A 753 -5.72 4.36 72.81
C MET A 753 -4.48 4.07 71.94
N GLU A 754 -3.30 4.37 72.49
CA GLU A 754 -2.00 3.85 72.02
C GLU A 754 -1.78 2.44 72.59
N SER A 755 -0.97 1.60 71.92
CA SER A 755 0.10 0.83 72.60
C SER A 755 0.97 -0.01 71.64
N SER A 756 2.23 -0.18 72.06
CA SER A 756 3.30 -0.98 71.46
C SER A 756 3.08 -2.50 71.51
N GLY A 757 3.81 -3.27 70.71
CA GLY A 757 4.00 -4.71 70.96
C GLY A 757 4.87 -5.47 69.96
N MET A 758 6.17 -5.56 70.23
CA MET A 758 7.02 -6.64 69.68
C MET A 758 6.61 -7.96 70.33
N LEU A 759 6.36 -9.02 69.56
CA LEU A 759 6.53 -10.43 70.00
C LEU A 759 6.41 -11.41 68.82
N ASN A 760 7.52 -12.10 68.52
CA ASN A 760 7.55 -13.33 67.73
C ASN A 760 7.41 -14.52 68.70
N PRO A 761 6.58 -15.53 68.42
CA PRO A 761 6.74 -16.88 68.95
C PRO A 761 7.38 -17.83 67.93
N HIS A 762 7.84 -18.97 68.41
CA HIS A 762 8.73 -19.93 67.73
C HIS A 762 8.11 -21.34 67.73
N LEU A 763 8.74 -22.29 67.01
CA LEU A 763 8.50 -23.77 67.04
C LEU A 763 7.31 -24.28 66.18
N ASP A 764 7.31 -25.51 65.63
CA ASP A 764 8.24 -26.65 65.85
C ASP A 764 8.45 -27.54 64.58
N SER A 765 9.27 -28.56 64.78
CA SER A 765 9.98 -29.45 63.85
C SER A 765 9.20 -30.70 63.44
N SER A 766 9.60 -31.35 62.34
CA SER A 766 9.77 -32.82 62.29
C SER A 766 10.44 -33.28 60.99
N MET A 767 11.54 -34.02 61.13
CA MET A 767 12.21 -34.80 60.09
C MET A 767 12.11 -36.27 60.49
N GLN A 768 11.48 -37.11 59.67
CA GLN A 768 11.61 -38.57 59.81
C GLN A 768 11.34 -39.26 58.47
N GLU A 769 12.29 -40.08 58.03
CA GLU A 769 12.15 -41.00 56.89
C GLU A 769 11.20 -42.17 57.21
N PRO A 770 10.76 -42.93 56.21
CA PRO A 770 11.36 -44.26 56.07
C PRO A 770 11.73 -44.68 54.63
N GLN A 771 12.45 -45.80 54.55
CA GLN A 771 13.25 -46.31 53.43
C GLN A 771 12.50 -47.33 52.53
N GLN A 772 13.28 -48.02 51.66
CA GLN A 772 12.99 -49.30 50.95
C GLN A 772 12.13 -49.26 49.66
N GLU A 773 12.41 -50.01 48.58
CA GLU A 773 13.56 -50.87 48.20
C GLU A 773 13.52 -51.24 46.67
N GLU A 774 14.50 -52.04 46.21
CA GLU A 774 14.54 -52.84 44.94
C GLU A 774 14.70 -52.11 43.57
N GLN A 775 15.77 -52.31 42.76
CA GLN A 775 16.26 -53.49 41.98
C GLN A 775 15.74 -53.42 40.50
N GLU A 776 16.46 -53.64 39.38
CA GLU A 776 17.90 -53.76 39.01
C GLU A 776 18.01 -53.82 37.45
N VAL A 777 19.24 -53.90 36.89
CA VAL A 777 19.61 -54.28 35.49
C VAL A 777 19.45 -53.21 34.39
N GLY A 778 20.46 -52.88 33.57
CA GLY A 778 21.89 -53.29 33.54
C GLY A 778 22.59 -52.98 32.20
N VAL A 779 23.88 -53.38 32.06
CA VAL A 779 24.67 -53.49 30.79
C VAL A 779 25.10 -52.12 30.19
N LYS A 780 26.37 -51.72 29.92
CA LYS A 780 27.73 -52.33 29.82
C LYS A 780 28.80 -51.20 29.64
N ASP A 781 30.13 -51.35 29.53
CA ASP A 781 31.14 -52.44 29.71
C ASP A 781 32.55 -51.80 29.96
N GLY A 782 33.44 -52.47 30.71
CA GLY A 782 34.91 -52.28 30.73
C GLY A 782 35.56 -50.99 31.32
N LYS A 783 36.81 -50.99 31.82
CA LYS A 783 37.72 -52.11 32.21
C LYS A 783 38.96 -51.59 33.00
N ASP A 784 39.59 -52.50 33.76
CA ASP A 784 40.94 -52.44 34.39
C ASP A 784 41.07 -51.57 35.66
N ARG A 785 41.26 -52.13 36.88
CA ARG A 785 42.45 -52.79 37.50
C ARG A 785 43.48 -51.75 38.04
N THR A 786 44.08 -51.85 39.25
CA THR A 786 44.30 -52.98 40.18
C THR A 786 44.79 -52.53 41.57
N VAL A 787 44.59 -53.36 42.62
CA VAL A 787 45.40 -53.48 43.88
C VAL A 787 45.42 -52.29 44.86
N GLY A 788 45.31 -52.44 46.19
CA GLY A 788 45.02 -53.62 47.04
C GLY A 788 45.62 -53.50 48.47
N GLN A 789 45.06 -54.24 49.45
CA GLN A 789 45.54 -54.42 50.86
C GLN A 789 45.57 -53.14 51.73
N SER A 790 45.45 -53.13 53.07
CA SER A 790 45.11 -54.09 54.16
C SER A 790 44.57 -53.20 55.32
N GLY A 791 43.85 -53.62 56.37
CA GLY A 791 43.54 -54.92 56.97
C GLY A 791 43.38 -54.74 58.50
N MET A 792 42.93 -55.79 59.22
CA MET A 792 42.82 -55.91 60.71
C MET A 792 41.46 -55.63 61.39
N SER A 793 40.63 -56.67 61.36
CA SER A 793 39.93 -57.35 62.50
C SER A 793 40.73 -57.39 63.85
N LEU A 794 40.23 -57.69 65.06
CA LEU A 794 39.07 -58.45 65.67
C LEU A 794 38.64 -57.72 66.98
N ALA A 795 37.41 -57.75 67.54
CA ALA A 795 36.47 -58.80 68.01
C ALA A 795 36.64 -59.30 69.49
N ASN A 796 35.50 -59.41 70.22
CA ASN A 796 35.21 -60.30 71.38
C ASN A 796 35.88 -60.00 72.76
N SER A 797 35.41 -60.41 73.96
CA SER A 797 34.09 -60.89 74.47
C SER A 797 34.11 -61.11 76.02
N SER A 798 32.98 -60.86 76.70
CA SER A 798 32.35 -61.57 77.87
C SER A 798 33.10 -62.19 79.09
N THR A 799 32.39 -62.14 80.24
CA THR A 799 32.19 -63.16 81.33
C THR A 799 33.11 -63.33 82.57
N ALA A 800 32.44 -63.22 83.74
CA ALA A 800 32.33 -64.19 84.87
C ALA A 800 33.40 -64.34 85.99
N GLU A 801 32.88 -64.83 87.13
CA GLU A 801 33.43 -64.94 88.51
C GLU A 801 34.41 -66.10 88.73
N TYR A 802 35.17 -66.10 89.85
CA TYR A 802 35.10 -67.16 90.89
C TYR A 802 35.81 -66.79 92.22
N MET A 803 35.43 -67.50 93.30
CA MET A 803 35.81 -67.32 94.73
C MET A 803 37.23 -67.84 95.10
N PRO A 804 37.71 -67.65 96.35
CA PRO A 804 37.55 -68.73 97.37
C PRO A 804 37.39 -68.30 98.85
N GLU A 805 36.70 -69.17 99.62
CA GLU A 805 36.77 -69.35 101.09
C GLU A 805 38.10 -70.06 101.50
N PRO A 806 38.55 -70.20 102.79
CA PRO A 806 37.70 -70.69 103.90
C PRO A 806 38.08 -70.35 105.39
N LEU A 807 37.21 -70.83 106.29
CA LEU A 807 37.46 -71.30 107.68
C LEU A 807 37.74 -70.31 108.82
N ASN A 808 36.88 -70.37 109.85
CA ASN A 808 37.14 -69.86 111.20
C ASN A 808 36.40 -70.73 112.24
N ALA A 809 37.05 -71.15 113.33
CA ALA A 809 36.42 -71.92 114.41
C ALA A 809 37.20 -71.86 115.74
N LEU A 810 36.57 -71.25 116.77
CA LEU A 810 36.44 -71.66 118.19
C LEU A 810 37.63 -72.33 118.93
N PRO A 811 37.89 -71.99 120.23
CA PRO A 811 36.93 -72.35 121.28
C PRO A 811 36.79 -71.41 122.51
N CYS A 812 35.86 -71.80 123.38
CA CYS A 812 35.48 -71.21 124.68
C CYS A 812 35.95 -72.11 125.86
N GLY A 813 35.97 -71.60 127.10
CA GLY A 813 36.20 -72.36 128.36
C GLY A 813 37.06 -71.58 129.37
N THR A 814 36.61 -71.07 130.54
CA THR A 814 36.25 -71.77 131.81
C THR A 814 37.32 -72.79 132.28
N ALA A 815 37.75 -72.90 133.55
CA ALA A 815 37.20 -72.43 134.84
C ALA A 815 38.25 -72.44 136.00
N ALA A 816 37.82 -71.99 137.20
CA ALA A 816 38.23 -72.44 138.56
C ALA A 816 39.67 -72.11 139.07
N GLU A 817 39.83 -71.30 140.14
CA GLU A 817 39.98 -71.68 141.59
C GLU A 817 41.40 -72.19 141.96
N LEU A 818 42.08 -71.86 143.08
CA LEU A 818 41.83 -71.08 144.33
C LEU A 818 43.09 -70.20 144.62
N GLY A 819 43.16 -69.22 145.55
CA GLY A 819 42.19 -68.66 146.52
C GLY A 819 42.89 -67.70 147.52
N LEU A 820 42.18 -67.32 148.59
CA LEU A 820 42.59 -66.52 149.77
C LEU A 820 42.70 -64.98 149.65
N ASP A 821 41.58 -64.34 150.01
CA ASP A 821 41.42 -63.14 150.87
C ASP A 821 42.45 -62.00 150.89
N SER A 822 41.99 -60.81 150.45
CA SER A 822 42.09 -59.58 151.25
C SER A 822 41.03 -58.55 150.81
N LYS A 823 40.49 -57.78 151.76
CA LYS A 823 39.48 -56.74 151.53
C LYS A 823 40.01 -55.56 150.69
N VAL A 824 39.08 -54.71 150.20
CA VAL A 824 39.30 -53.47 149.40
C VAL A 824 39.35 -53.68 147.87
N ARG A 825 38.47 -54.53 147.29
CA ARG A 825 38.43 -54.76 145.82
C ARG A 825 37.04 -55.05 145.23
N GLU A 826 36.00 -54.36 145.70
CA GLU A 826 34.65 -54.46 145.09
C GLU A 826 34.27 -53.20 144.29
N ASP A 827 34.53 -52.00 144.81
CA ASP A 827 34.13 -50.74 144.12
C ASP A 827 34.81 -50.54 142.75
N LEU A 828 36.08 -50.92 142.59
CA LEU A 828 36.85 -50.72 141.35
C LEU A 828 36.37 -51.62 140.18
N VAL A 829 35.67 -52.72 140.48
CA VAL A 829 35.23 -53.69 139.45
C VAL A 829 33.96 -53.19 138.74
N LEU A 830 33.09 -52.47 139.45
CA LEU A 830 31.85 -51.92 138.90
C LEU A 830 32.12 -50.79 137.88
N GLU A 831 33.08 -49.90 138.18
CA GLU A 831 33.50 -48.83 137.24
C GLU A 831 34.04 -49.41 135.94
N LEU A 832 34.89 -50.44 136.00
CA LEU A 832 35.46 -51.08 134.82
C LEU A 832 34.42 -51.78 133.94
N GLN A 833 33.38 -52.38 134.52
CA GLN A 833 32.29 -53.00 133.75
C GLN A 833 31.44 -51.94 133.03
N ASN A 834 31.11 -50.83 133.69
CA ASN A 834 30.36 -49.74 133.06
C ASN A 834 31.17 -49.07 131.93
N ALA A 835 32.46 -48.81 132.15
CA ALA A 835 33.34 -48.26 131.12
C ALA A 835 33.50 -49.19 129.90
N LEU A 836 33.53 -50.52 130.11
CA LEU A 836 33.56 -51.49 129.01
C LEU A 836 32.26 -51.47 128.19
N ALA A 837 31.11 -51.39 128.86
CA ALA A 837 29.80 -51.34 128.19
C ALA A 837 29.62 -50.05 127.36
N GLU A 838 30.02 -48.89 127.89
CA GLU A 838 30.05 -47.64 127.11
C GLU A 838 30.96 -47.75 125.88
N LYS A 839 32.14 -48.36 126.02
CA LYS A 839 33.07 -48.54 124.89
C LYS A 839 32.55 -49.50 123.83
N LEU A 840 31.79 -50.52 124.22
CA LEU A 840 31.20 -51.48 123.29
C LEU A 840 30.01 -50.85 122.52
N ASN A 841 29.20 -50.03 123.19
CA ASN A 841 28.17 -49.21 122.53
C ASN A 841 28.79 -48.20 121.55
N GLN A 842 29.84 -47.47 121.96
CA GLN A 842 30.58 -46.56 121.07
C GLN A 842 31.13 -47.30 119.84
N LEU A 843 31.63 -48.53 120.00
CA LEU A 843 32.09 -49.36 118.89
C LEU A 843 30.97 -49.68 117.89
N SER A 844 29.81 -50.13 118.38
CA SER A 844 28.64 -50.40 117.53
C SER A 844 28.14 -49.15 116.80
N GLU A 845 28.19 -47.98 117.45
CA GLU A 845 27.79 -46.70 116.85
C GLU A 845 28.82 -46.21 115.79
N THR A 846 30.09 -46.56 115.95
CA THR A 846 31.11 -46.35 114.90
C THR A 846 31.00 -47.34 113.75
N GLU A 847 30.60 -48.59 114.01
CA GLU A 847 30.40 -49.61 112.98
C GLU A 847 29.20 -49.28 112.08
N THR A 848 28.09 -48.80 112.64
CA THR A 848 26.95 -48.31 111.85
C THR A 848 27.34 -47.09 111.01
N LYS A 849 28.02 -46.09 111.61
CA LYS A 849 28.50 -44.91 110.86
C LYS A 849 29.50 -45.26 109.75
N LEU A 850 30.35 -46.28 109.97
CA LEU A 850 31.27 -46.79 108.96
C LEU A 850 30.51 -47.46 107.80
N LYS A 851 29.44 -48.20 108.10
CA LYS A 851 28.59 -48.84 107.09
C LYS A 851 27.83 -47.80 106.26
N ASP A 852 27.21 -46.82 106.91
CA ASP A 852 26.50 -45.72 106.23
C ASP A 852 27.46 -44.94 105.30
N ALA A 853 28.68 -44.64 105.76
CA ALA A 853 29.71 -44.01 104.93
C ALA A 853 30.17 -44.88 103.74
N LEU A 854 30.15 -46.20 103.87
CA LEU A 854 30.53 -47.14 102.81
C LEU A 854 29.42 -47.27 101.73
N ASP A 855 28.16 -47.16 102.16
CA ASP A 855 27.00 -47.03 101.25
C ASP A 855 26.98 -45.65 100.56
N GLU A 856 27.36 -44.56 101.24
CA GLU A 856 27.56 -43.23 100.61
C GLU A 856 28.70 -43.25 99.57
N VAL A 857 29.84 -43.88 99.87
CA VAL A 857 30.93 -44.05 98.90
C VAL A 857 30.47 -44.87 97.69
N SER A 858 29.61 -45.87 97.89
CA SER A 858 29.02 -46.66 96.80
C SER A 858 28.00 -45.87 95.97
N MET A 859 27.26 -44.95 96.58
CA MET A 859 26.41 -43.97 95.89
C MET A 859 27.25 -43.00 95.03
N LEU A 860 28.26 -42.36 95.63
CA LEU A 860 29.19 -41.45 94.96
C LEU A 860 29.94 -42.13 93.81
N GLY A 861 30.31 -43.40 93.95
CA GLY A 861 30.93 -44.18 92.87
C GLY A 861 30.01 -44.34 91.65
N ARG A 862 28.70 -44.57 91.87
CA ARG A 862 27.71 -44.63 90.78
C ARG A 862 27.47 -43.27 90.14
N GLU A 863 27.41 -42.21 90.95
CA GLU A 863 27.23 -40.83 90.47
C GLU A 863 28.43 -40.38 89.62
N MET A 864 29.65 -40.66 90.07
CA MET A 864 30.89 -40.39 89.31
C MET A 864 30.93 -41.12 87.97
N GLU A 865 30.49 -42.38 87.92
CA GLU A 865 30.39 -43.17 86.69
C GLU A 865 29.34 -42.59 85.72
N THR A 866 28.21 -42.08 86.22
CA THR A 866 27.24 -41.35 85.38
C THR A 866 27.76 -40.00 84.90
N SER A 867 28.46 -39.24 85.74
CA SER A 867 29.10 -37.98 85.35
C SER A 867 30.19 -38.20 84.28
N ARG A 868 30.92 -39.32 84.35
CA ARG A 868 31.92 -39.69 83.35
C ARG A 868 31.29 -39.99 81.99
N LYS A 869 30.20 -40.75 81.95
CA LYS A 869 29.48 -41.03 80.69
C LYS A 869 28.94 -39.75 80.03
N LEU A 870 28.40 -38.83 80.83
CA LEU A 870 27.97 -37.51 80.34
C LEU A 870 29.14 -36.65 79.84
N LEU A 871 30.33 -36.77 80.45
CA LEU A 871 31.53 -36.09 79.99
C LEU A 871 32.04 -36.69 78.66
N ASP A 872 32.06 -38.01 78.53
CA ASP A 872 32.47 -38.70 77.30
C ASP A 872 31.49 -38.39 76.14
N GLU A 873 30.18 -38.36 76.41
CA GLU A 873 29.14 -37.93 75.46
C GLU A 873 29.28 -36.45 75.08
N SER A 874 29.55 -35.57 76.05
CA SER A 874 29.87 -34.15 75.80
C SER A 874 31.09 -33.96 74.90
N GLN A 875 32.17 -34.72 75.13
CA GLN A 875 33.37 -34.68 74.30
C GLN A 875 33.10 -35.18 72.87
N MET A 876 32.31 -36.25 72.72
CA MET A 876 31.92 -36.77 71.40
C MET A 876 31.04 -35.77 70.63
N ASN A 877 30.10 -35.11 71.31
CA ASN A 877 29.27 -34.06 70.72
C ASN A 877 30.09 -32.84 70.30
N CYS A 878 31.07 -32.41 71.10
CA CYS A 878 32.01 -31.35 70.73
C CYS A 878 32.83 -31.70 69.48
N ALA A 879 33.38 -32.92 69.40
CA ALA A 879 34.13 -33.38 68.23
C ALA A 879 33.27 -33.48 66.96
N HIS A 880 32.01 -33.91 67.10
CA HIS A 880 31.05 -33.91 65.99
C HIS A 880 30.75 -32.49 65.51
N LEU A 881 30.51 -31.55 66.43
CA LEU A 881 30.30 -30.14 66.09
C LEU A 881 31.51 -29.53 65.36
N GLU A 882 32.73 -29.85 65.79
CA GLU A 882 33.96 -29.35 65.19
C GLU A 882 34.17 -29.88 63.76
N ASN A 883 33.83 -31.15 63.50
CA ASN A 883 33.81 -31.71 62.14
C ASN A 883 32.78 -31.02 61.24
N CYS A 884 31.53 -30.85 61.71
CA CYS A 884 30.51 -30.12 60.94
C CYS A 884 30.94 -28.67 60.64
N LEU A 885 31.64 -28.02 61.58
CA LEU A 885 32.23 -26.69 61.39
C LEU A 885 33.37 -26.69 60.37
N HIS A 886 34.15 -27.78 60.28
CA HIS A 886 35.20 -27.93 59.28
C HIS A 886 34.61 -28.16 57.87
N GLU A 887 33.60 -29.01 57.76
CA GLU A 887 32.87 -29.26 56.50
C GLU A 887 32.21 -27.98 55.98
N ALA A 888 31.53 -27.22 56.84
CA ALA A 888 30.94 -25.92 56.47
C ALA A 888 31.99 -24.89 56.03
N ARG A 889 33.22 -24.94 56.56
CA ARG A 889 34.35 -24.08 56.12
C ARG A 889 34.89 -24.50 54.76
N GLU A 890 35.04 -25.81 54.51
CA GLU A 890 35.43 -26.37 53.19
C GLU A 890 34.39 -25.99 52.12
N GLU A 891 33.10 -26.16 52.41
CA GLU A 891 32.01 -25.81 51.50
C GLU A 891 31.97 -24.31 51.19
N ALA A 892 32.08 -23.45 52.21
CA ALA A 892 32.18 -22.00 52.04
C ALA A 892 33.40 -21.59 51.19
N GLN A 893 34.55 -22.26 51.36
CA GLN A 893 35.75 -22.01 50.57
C GLN A 893 35.57 -22.46 49.10
N SER A 894 34.92 -23.60 48.87
CA SER A 894 34.56 -24.07 47.52
C SER A 894 33.62 -23.09 46.81
N HIS A 895 32.57 -22.61 47.50
CA HIS A 895 31.66 -21.59 46.98
C HIS A 895 32.37 -20.27 46.67
N ARG A 896 33.30 -19.84 47.52
CA ARG A 896 34.13 -18.65 47.26
C ARG A 896 34.97 -18.81 45.99
N CYS A 897 35.69 -19.91 45.84
CA CYS A 897 36.50 -20.19 44.64
C CYS A 897 35.64 -20.29 43.36
N ALA A 898 34.41 -20.80 43.46
CA ALA A 898 33.45 -20.82 42.35
C ALA A 898 32.93 -19.40 42.00
N ALA A 899 32.68 -18.56 43.02
CA ALA A 899 32.27 -17.18 42.83
C ALA A 899 33.39 -16.32 42.21
N GLU A 900 34.64 -16.47 42.68
CA GLU A 900 35.81 -15.78 42.12
C GLU A 900 36.06 -16.18 40.65
N ARG A 901 35.89 -17.46 40.27
CA ARG A 901 35.92 -17.90 38.86
C ARG A 901 34.83 -17.25 38.02
N ARG A 902 33.56 -17.29 38.45
CA ARG A 902 32.44 -16.64 37.74
C ARG A 902 32.63 -15.12 37.62
N ALA A 903 33.18 -14.47 38.64
CA ALA A 903 33.48 -13.04 38.60
C ALA A 903 34.59 -12.73 37.58
N SER A 904 35.61 -13.58 37.48
CA SER A 904 36.65 -13.48 36.44
C SER A 904 36.06 -13.65 35.03
N GLU A 905 35.29 -14.71 34.80
CA GLU A 905 34.59 -14.98 33.53
C GLU A 905 33.67 -13.80 33.13
N TYR A 906 32.89 -13.28 34.07
CA TYR A 906 32.04 -12.10 33.85
C TYR A 906 32.85 -10.84 33.53
N SER A 907 34.01 -10.65 34.17
CA SER A 907 34.90 -9.52 33.89
C SER A 907 35.50 -9.59 32.49
N ALA A 908 35.89 -10.78 32.03
CA ALA A 908 36.40 -11.02 30.67
C ALA A 908 35.29 -10.81 29.62
N LEU A 909 34.10 -11.36 29.85
CA LEU A 909 32.94 -11.16 28.97
C LEU A 909 32.54 -9.68 28.89
N ARG A 910 32.53 -8.97 30.02
CA ARG A 910 32.28 -7.52 30.07
C ARG A 910 33.35 -6.73 29.30
N ALA A 911 34.62 -7.11 29.39
CA ALA A 911 35.69 -6.49 28.63
C ALA A 911 35.54 -6.70 27.12
N SER A 912 35.19 -7.91 26.66
CA SER A 912 34.88 -8.18 25.25
C SER A 912 33.65 -7.39 24.78
N ALA A 913 32.56 -7.39 25.55
CA ALA A 913 31.35 -6.63 25.23
C ALA A 913 31.60 -5.12 25.10
N ILE A 914 32.46 -4.54 25.95
CA ILE A 914 32.89 -3.13 25.85
C ILE A 914 33.73 -2.90 24.60
N LYS A 915 34.68 -3.79 24.27
CA LYS A 915 35.46 -3.72 23.02
C LYS A 915 34.53 -3.73 21.80
N MET A 916 33.62 -4.70 21.71
CA MET A 916 32.65 -4.80 20.61
C MET A 916 31.73 -3.57 20.52
N ARG A 917 31.22 -3.07 21.65
CA ARG A 917 30.42 -1.83 21.67
C ARG A 917 31.21 -0.63 21.14
N SER A 918 32.50 -0.51 21.46
CA SER A 918 33.35 0.57 20.94
C SER A 918 33.56 0.46 19.41
N LEU A 919 33.67 -0.75 18.87
CA LEU A 919 33.78 -1.00 17.43
C LEU A 919 32.50 -0.63 16.68
N PHE A 920 31.33 -0.99 17.24
CA PHE A 920 30.03 -0.57 16.72
C PHE A 920 29.82 0.96 16.79
N GLU A 921 30.26 1.61 17.87
CA GLU A 921 30.15 3.07 18.00
C GLU A 921 31.02 3.80 16.95
N ARG A 922 32.22 3.28 16.66
CA ARG A 922 33.08 3.79 15.55
C ARG A 922 32.42 3.62 14.19
N LEU A 923 31.80 2.47 13.92
CA LEU A 923 31.00 2.25 12.70
C LEU A 923 29.80 3.22 12.63
N ARG A 924 29.10 3.40 13.75
CA ARG A 924 27.96 4.32 13.86
C ARG A 924 28.35 5.75 13.48
N ASN A 925 29.51 6.20 13.94
CA ASN A 925 30.02 7.53 13.62
C ASN A 925 30.40 7.69 12.14
N CYS A 926 30.81 6.64 11.44
CA CYS A 926 30.97 6.67 9.98
C CYS A 926 29.62 6.81 9.25
N VAL A 927 28.56 6.17 9.74
CA VAL A 927 27.20 6.25 9.14
C VAL A 927 26.58 7.63 9.31
N TYR A 928 26.80 8.30 10.46
CA TYR A 928 26.26 9.64 10.73
C TYR A 928 27.21 10.80 10.36
N ALA A 929 28.32 10.53 9.67
CA ALA A 929 29.24 11.59 9.23
C ALA A 929 28.57 12.52 8.18
N SER A 930 28.71 13.82 8.36
CA SER A 930 28.00 14.87 7.58
C SER A 930 28.48 15.06 6.12
N GLY A 931 29.02 14.01 5.48
CA GLY A 931 29.63 14.05 4.14
C GLY A 931 28.79 13.46 3.00
N GLY A 932 27.53 13.11 3.25
CA GLY A 932 26.66 12.45 2.27
C GLY A 932 27.14 11.05 1.86
N MET A 933 26.56 10.47 0.79
CA MET A 933 26.89 9.10 0.37
C MET A 933 28.34 8.91 -0.08
N ALA A 934 28.97 9.93 -0.67
CA ALA A 934 30.39 9.86 -1.06
C ALA A 934 31.30 9.86 0.17
N GLY A 935 31.07 10.81 1.11
CA GLY A 935 31.81 10.86 2.37
C GLY A 935 31.65 9.61 3.24
N PHE A 936 30.50 8.91 3.15
CA PHE A 936 30.31 7.61 3.79
C PHE A 936 31.26 6.53 3.25
N ALA A 937 31.42 6.42 1.93
CA ALA A 937 32.29 5.42 1.30
C ALA A 937 33.76 5.60 1.71
N ASP A 938 34.24 6.85 1.77
CA ASP A 938 35.60 7.18 2.19
C ASP A 938 35.79 7.03 3.71
N SER A 939 34.80 7.44 4.52
CA SER A 939 34.83 7.24 5.99
C SER A 939 34.87 5.76 6.37
N LEU A 940 34.11 4.92 5.66
CA LEU A 940 34.10 3.48 5.87
C LEU A 940 35.43 2.82 5.44
N ARG A 941 36.06 3.32 4.37
CA ARG A 941 37.40 2.88 3.93
C ARG A 941 38.48 3.25 4.95
N ALA A 942 38.43 4.47 5.49
CA ALA A 942 39.32 4.92 6.56
C ALA A 942 39.13 4.11 7.85
N LEU A 943 37.89 3.76 8.21
CA LEU A 943 37.61 2.85 9.33
C LEU A 943 38.22 1.46 9.09
N ALA A 944 38.02 0.86 7.91
CA ALA A 944 38.58 -0.45 7.58
C ALA A 944 40.13 -0.47 7.64
N GLN A 945 40.79 0.61 7.20
CA GLN A 945 42.24 0.76 7.31
C GLN A 945 42.69 0.97 8.76
N SER A 946 42.01 1.80 9.53
CA SER A 946 42.30 2.01 10.96
C SER A 946 42.16 0.73 11.79
N LEU A 947 41.17 -0.11 11.46
CA LEU A 947 40.96 -1.42 12.08
C LEU A 947 41.97 -2.49 11.62
N ALA A 948 42.58 -2.34 10.45
CA ALA A 948 43.64 -3.24 9.98
C ALA A 948 44.98 -2.99 10.71
N ASN A 949 45.21 -1.76 11.18
CA ASN A 949 46.46 -1.36 11.85
C ASN A 949 46.46 -1.63 13.37
N SER A 950 45.34 -2.05 13.97
CA SER A 950 45.19 -2.24 15.42
C SER A 950 45.29 -3.72 15.85
N ILE A 951 46.21 -4.48 15.27
CA ILE A 951 46.41 -5.90 15.59
C ILE A 951 47.17 -6.04 16.91
N SER A 952 46.62 -6.81 17.86
CA SER A 952 47.33 -7.28 19.06
C SER A 952 47.23 -8.80 19.17
N ASP A 953 48.27 -9.46 19.66
CA ASP A 953 48.43 -10.94 19.63
C ASP A 953 47.53 -11.74 20.60
N SER A 954 46.44 -11.15 21.09
CA SER A 954 45.49 -11.76 22.04
C SER A 954 44.02 -11.38 21.73
N GLU A 955 43.66 -11.42 20.44
CA GLU A 955 42.33 -11.07 19.98
C GLU A 955 41.29 -12.18 20.20
N ASP A 956 40.08 -11.73 20.56
CA ASP A 956 38.87 -12.54 20.68
C ASP A 956 38.30 -12.80 19.27
N ASP A 957 37.72 -13.98 19.04
CA ASP A 957 37.33 -14.45 17.70
C ASP A 957 36.35 -13.47 17.03
N GLY A 958 35.39 -12.95 17.81
CA GLY A 958 34.40 -11.98 17.36
C GLY A 958 34.97 -10.62 16.91
N SER A 959 36.10 -10.15 17.46
CA SER A 959 36.73 -8.91 16.99
C SER A 959 37.54 -9.11 15.71
N ALA A 960 38.04 -10.33 15.44
CA ALA A 960 38.60 -10.69 14.15
C ALA A 960 37.53 -10.73 13.04
N GLU A 961 36.39 -11.39 13.30
CA GLU A 961 35.27 -11.43 12.34
C GLU A 961 34.71 -10.04 12.02
N PHE A 962 34.47 -9.20 13.02
CA PHE A 962 33.97 -7.84 12.80
C PHE A 962 34.88 -7.04 11.86
N ARG A 963 36.21 -7.08 12.07
CA ARG A 963 37.18 -6.38 11.22
C ARG A 963 37.20 -6.91 9.78
N LYS A 964 37.00 -8.21 9.59
CA LYS A 964 36.86 -8.84 8.26
C LYS A 964 35.58 -8.36 7.56
N CYS A 965 34.46 -8.30 8.26
CA CYS A 965 33.18 -7.81 7.75
C CYS A 965 33.25 -6.33 7.32
N ILE A 966 33.84 -5.45 8.13
CA ILE A 966 34.00 -4.03 7.78
C ILE A 966 34.89 -3.83 6.54
N ARG A 967 35.94 -4.65 6.37
CA ARG A 967 36.80 -4.62 5.16
C ARG A 967 36.01 -4.95 3.89
N VAL A 968 35.27 -6.06 3.90
CA VAL A 968 34.43 -6.47 2.75
C VAL A 968 33.35 -5.43 2.47
N LEU A 969 32.73 -4.86 3.50
CA LEU A 969 31.71 -3.82 3.35
C LEU A 969 32.30 -2.55 2.70
N ALA A 970 33.49 -2.10 3.13
CA ALA A 970 34.18 -0.95 2.55
C ALA A 970 34.51 -1.16 1.06
N GLU A 971 34.95 -2.36 0.68
CA GLU A 971 35.23 -2.72 -0.72
C GLU A 971 33.97 -2.69 -1.59
N LYS A 972 32.85 -3.28 -1.10
CA LYS A 972 31.58 -3.30 -1.84
C LYS A 972 30.95 -1.91 -1.97
N VAL A 973 30.96 -1.11 -0.90
CA VAL A 973 30.48 0.29 -0.95
C VAL A 973 31.35 1.14 -1.88
N GLY A 974 32.67 0.95 -1.86
CA GLY A 974 33.60 1.63 -2.78
C GLY A 974 33.50 1.20 -4.25
N PHE A 975 32.93 0.02 -4.54
CA PHE A 975 32.53 -0.35 -5.90
C PHE A 975 31.23 0.33 -6.33
N LEU A 976 30.23 0.33 -5.44
CA LEU A 976 28.91 0.94 -5.72
C LEU A 976 28.98 2.46 -5.92
N SER A 977 29.84 3.19 -5.19
CA SER A 977 30.03 4.65 -5.41
C SER A 977 30.53 4.93 -6.83
N ARG A 978 31.62 4.26 -7.25
CA ARG A 978 32.20 4.43 -8.59
C ARG A 978 31.21 4.06 -9.69
N HIS A 979 30.49 2.94 -9.54
CA HIS A 979 29.45 2.56 -10.52
C HIS A 979 28.30 3.58 -10.59
N ARG A 980 27.95 4.25 -9.48
CA ARG A 980 26.97 5.33 -9.48
C ARG A 980 27.49 6.58 -10.21
N GLU A 981 28.75 6.95 -9.99
CA GLU A 981 29.41 8.07 -10.68
C GLU A 981 29.43 7.83 -12.20
N GLU A 982 29.88 6.65 -12.64
CA GLU A 982 29.86 6.22 -14.06
C GLU A 982 28.45 6.20 -14.67
N LEU A 983 27.43 5.80 -13.90
CA LEU A 983 26.05 5.78 -14.37
C LEU A 983 25.48 7.20 -14.49
N HIS A 984 25.84 8.10 -13.57
CA HIS A 984 25.39 9.48 -13.59
C HIS A 984 25.98 10.26 -14.78
N GLU A 985 27.27 10.06 -15.07
CA GLU A 985 27.94 10.59 -16.25
C GLU A 985 27.31 10.07 -17.56
N LYS A 986 26.93 8.80 -17.63
CA LYS A 986 26.19 8.25 -18.78
C LYS A 986 24.81 8.89 -18.91
N TYR A 987 24.11 9.14 -17.80
CA TYR A 987 22.79 9.76 -17.81
C TYR A 987 22.84 11.22 -18.29
N THR A 988 23.75 12.04 -17.77
CA THR A 988 23.88 13.44 -18.19
C THR A 988 24.27 13.57 -19.67
N ASN A 989 25.10 12.66 -20.19
CA ASN A 989 25.41 12.59 -21.61
C ASN A 989 24.19 12.24 -22.49
N ILE A 990 23.33 11.31 -22.03
CA ILE A 990 22.08 10.96 -22.73
C ILE A 990 21.07 12.12 -22.65
N GLU A 991 20.97 12.80 -21.52
CA GLU A 991 20.09 13.95 -21.31
C GLU A 991 20.48 15.13 -22.23
N ALA A 992 21.78 15.43 -22.35
CA ALA A 992 22.30 16.43 -23.29
C ALA A 992 21.99 16.09 -24.76
N LEU A 993 22.17 14.83 -25.18
CA LEU A 993 21.80 14.37 -26.52
C LEU A 993 20.27 14.44 -26.76
N THR A 994 19.46 14.21 -25.73
CA THR A 994 18.00 14.26 -25.81
C THR A 994 17.49 15.69 -25.98
N GLU A 995 18.03 16.65 -25.22
CA GLU A 995 17.70 18.08 -25.41
C GLU A 995 18.21 18.62 -26.76
N GLN A 996 19.35 18.15 -27.28
CA GLN A 996 19.76 18.47 -28.65
C GLN A 996 18.73 17.96 -29.68
N LEU A 997 18.33 16.69 -29.59
CA LEU A 997 17.36 16.10 -30.52
C LEU A 997 15.99 16.80 -30.46
N LYS A 998 15.56 17.19 -29.26
CA LYS A 998 14.33 17.94 -29.01
C LYS A 998 14.38 19.34 -29.63
N LYS A 999 15.52 20.03 -29.55
CA LYS A 999 15.73 21.31 -30.23
C LYS A 999 15.70 21.18 -31.75
N GLU A 1000 16.36 20.15 -32.31
CA GLU A 1000 16.27 19.86 -33.75
C GLU A 1000 14.82 19.56 -34.18
N LEU A 1001 14.05 18.83 -33.36
CA LEU A 1001 12.63 18.57 -33.63
C LEU A 1001 11.79 19.86 -33.61
N GLU A 1002 12.05 20.76 -32.68
CA GLU A 1002 11.35 22.05 -32.56
C GLU A 1002 11.67 22.98 -33.76
N GLU A 1003 12.94 23.06 -34.17
CA GLU A 1003 13.35 23.76 -35.39
C GLU A 1003 12.69 23.20 -36.66
N LYS A 1004 12.55 21.86 -36.77
CA LYS A 1004 11.83 21.21 -37.87
C LYS A 1004 10.33 21.47 -37.83
N ASN A 1005 9.73 21.49 -36.64
CA ASN A 1005 8.29 21.77 -36.47
C ASN A 1005 7.97 23.22 -36.88
N GLU A 1006 8.78 24.19 -36.45
CA GLU A 1006 8.59 25.59 -36.85
C GLU A 1006 8.84 25.80 -38.35
N LEU A 1007 9.76 25.05 -38.98
CA LEU A 1007 9.91 25.03 -40.44
C LEU A 1007 8.64 24.52 -41.15
N VAL A 1008 8.05 23.42 -40.68
CA VAL A 1008 6.79 22.86 -41.23
C VAL A 1008 5.64 23.86 -41.08
N LYS A 1009 5.52 24.49 -39.92
CA LYS A 1009 4.51 25.51 -39.63
C LYS A 1009 4.66 26.74 -40.53
N ASN A 1010 5.89 27.19 -40.79
CA ASN A 1010 6.19 28.28 -41.72
C ASN A 1010 5.89 27.93 -43.19
N LEU A 1011 6.12 26.67 -43.59
CA LEU A 1011 5.71 26.18 -44.92
C LEU A 1011 4.17 26.11 -45.05
N TYR A 1012 3.48 25.70 -43.99
CA TYR A 1012 2.02 25.64 -43.94
C TYR A 1012 1.37 27.03 -43.98
N THR A 1013 1.86 28.00 -43.21
CA THR A 1013 1.38 29.39 -43.28
C THR A 1013 1.65 30.03 -44.63
N LYS A 1014 2.83 29.79 -45.23
CA LYS A 1014 3.13 30.23 -46.60
C LYS A 1014 2.14 29.65 -47.62
N HIS A 1015 1.84 28.36 -47.53
CA HIS A 1015 0.87 27.70 -48.43
C HIS A 1015 -0.57 28.25 -48.24
N GLN A 1016 -0.98 28.53 -47.00
CA GLN A 1016 -2.28 29.16 -46.71
C GLN A 1016 -2.36 30.59 -47.29
N LEU A 1017 -1.29 31.39 -47.15
CA LEU A 1017 -1.23 32.74 -47.73
C LEU A 1017 -1.27 32.72 -49.26
N GLU A 1018 -0.58 31.76 -49.89
CA GLU A 1018 -0.60 31.56 -51.34
C GLU A 1018 -2.01 31.16 -51.83
N LYS A 1019 -2.71 30.29 -51.10
CA LYS A 1019 -4.10 29.86 -51.36
C LYS A 1019 -5.13 30.96 -51.10
N GLN A 1020 -4.81 31.96 -50.26
CA GLN A 1020 -5.65 33.14 -50.08
C GLN A 1020 -5.42 34.14 -51.22
N ALA A 1021 -4.15 34.35 -51.62
CA ALA A 1021 -3.77 35.27 -52.72
C ALA A 1021 -4.16 34.78 -54.13
N SER A 1022 -4.60 33.53 -54.29
CA SER A 1022 -5.14 33.00 -55.54
C SER A 1022 -6.64 33.26 -55.72
N LYS A 1023 -7.38 33.64 -54.66
CA LYS A 1023 -8.84 33.88 -54.73
C LYS A 1023 -9.23 35.19 -55.43
N GLU A 1024 -8.31 36.16 -55.49
CA GLU A 1024 -8.53 37.50 -56.07
C GLU A 1024 -7.96 37.64 -57.50
N LYS A 1025 -7.52 36.54 -58.11
CA LYS A 1025 -6.88 36.53 -59.43
C LYS A 1025 -7.71 35.72 -60.42
N ILE A 1026 -7.78 36.22 -61.65
CA ILE A 1026 -8.42 35.51 -62.76
C ILE A 1026 -7.57 34.30 -63.14
N SER A 1027 -8.17 33.11 -63.16
CA SER A 1027 -7.52 31.86 -63.53
C SER A 1027 -7.40 31.71 -65.05
N PHE A 1028 -6.17 31.77 -65.55
CA PHE A 1028 -5.86 31.66 -66.99
C PHE A 1028 -5.38 30.28 -67.44
N SER A 1029 -5.37 29.24 -66.58
CA SER A 1029 -4.84 27.92 -66.95
C SER A 1029 -5.94 26.84 -66.95
N ARG A 1030 -6.17 26.19 -65.80
CA ARG A 1030 -7.22 25.19 -65.61
C ARG A 1030 -8.20 25.72 -64.57
N LEU A 1031 -9.41 26.02 -65.02
CA LEU A 1031 -10.47 26.54 -64.16
C LEU A 1031 -10.85 25.54 -63.06
N GLN A 1032 -10.90 26.00 -61.81
CA GLN A 1032 -11.43 25.24 -60.68
C GLN A 1032 -12.59 25.97 -60.01
N VAL A 1033 -13.44 25.21 -59.33
CA VAL A 1033 -14.57 25.77 -58.57
C VAL A 1033 -14.04 26.66 -57.43
N HIS A 1034 -14.67 27.81 -57.23
CA HIS A 1034 -14.30 28.93 -56.34
C HIS A 1034 -13.17 29.86 -56.84
N GLU A 1035 -12.60 29.64 -58.03
CA GLU A 1035 -11.69 30.60 -58.68
C GLU A 1035 -12.46 31.66 -59.49
N ILE A 1036 -11.84 32.79 -59.79
CA ILE A 1036 -12.42 33.83 -60.67
C ILE A 1036 -12.08 33.50 -62.13
N ALA A 1037 -13.07 33.56 -63.02
CA ALA A 1037 -12.88 33.38 -64.45
C ALA A 1037 -13.51 34.53 -65.24
N ALA A 1038 -12.90 34.86 -66.38
CA ALA A 1038 -13.36 35.85 -67.33
C ALA A 1038 -13.74 35.17 -68.65
N PHE A 1039 -14.87 35.57 -69.23
CA PHE A 1039 -15.44 35.03 -70.45
C PHE A 1039 -15.70 36.18 -71.44
N VAL A 1040 -15.44 35.95 -72.71
CA VAL A 1040 -15.60 36.95 -73.78
C VAL A 1040 -16.58 36.41 -74.82
N LEU A 1041 -17.43 37.30 -75.34
CA LEU A 1041 -18.38 36.96 -76.39
C LEU A 1041 -17.64 36.63 -77.69
N ASN A 1042 -17.73 35.39 -78.17
CA ASN A 1042 -17.11 34.95 -79.41
C ASN A 1042 -17.97 35.32 -80.64
N SER A 1043 -17.41 35.17 -81.84
CA SER A 1043 -18.08 35.51 -83.11
C SER A 1043 -19.33 34.66 -83.40
N SER A 1044 -19.55 33.58 -82.66
CA SER A 1044 -20.73 32.72 -82.77
C SER A 1044 -21.83 33.10 -81.76
N GLY A 1045 -21.64 34.14 -80.95
CA GLY A 1045 -22.63 34.64 -79.99
C GLY A 1045 -22.62 33.94 -78.62
N HIS A 1046 -21.59 33.14 -78.31
CA HIS A 1046 -21.43 32.47 -77.03
C HIS A 1046 -20.26 33.04 -76.22
N TYR A 1047 -20.36 33.03 -74.89
CA TYR A 1047 -19.26 33.45 -74.03
C TYR A 1047 -18.29 32.28 -73.81
N GLU A 1048 -17.02 32.50 -74.13
CA GLU A 1048 -15.94 31.51 -73.98
C GLU A 1048 -14.87 32.03 -73.01
N ALA A 1049 -14.34 31.14 -72.15
CA ALA A 1049 -13.40 31.50 -71.10
C ALA A 1049 -12.01 31.87 -71.63
N ILE A 1050 -11.40 32.93 -71.07
CA ILE A 1050 -10.03 33.34 -71.38
C ILE A 1050 -9.04 32.37 -70.71
N THR A 1051 -8.75 31.25 -71.36
CA THR A 1051 -7.83 30.21 -70.86
C THR A 1051 -6.64 29.99 -71.81
N ARG A 1052 -5.49 29.64 -71.23
CA ARG A 1052 -4.22 29.45 -71.92
C ARG A 1052 -3.97 27.96 -72.12
N ASN A 1053 -3.97 27.52 -73.37
CA ASN A 1053 -3.80 26.12 -73.81
C ASN A 1053 -4.94 25.16 -73.39
N CYS A 1054 -6.09 25.69 -72.99
CA CYS A 1054 -7.36 24.96 -72.88
C CYS A 1054 -8.38 25.67 -73.76
N TYR A 1055 -9.26 24.93 -74.41
CA TYR A 1055 -10.29 25.45 -75.32
C TYR A 1055 -11.64 24.79 -74.99
N ASN A 1056 -12.76 25.33 -75.48
CA ASN A 1056 -14.12 24.81 -75.26
C ASN A 1056 -14.67 24.93 -73.82
N TYR A 1057 -14.33 26.00 -73.08
CA TYR A 1057 -15.00 26.35 -71.82
C TYR A 1057 -16.02 27.46 -72.09
N TYR A 1058 -17.30 27.12 -72.10
CA TYR A 1058 -18.40 28.05 -72.37
C TYR A 1058 -19.16 28.42 -71.10
N LEU A 1059 -19.68 29.65 -71.04
CA LEU A 1059 -20.53 30.09 -69.94
C LEU A 1059 -21.93 29.45 -70.07
N SER A 1060 -22.51 29.03 -68.95
CA SER A 1060 -23.87 28.48 -68.92
C SER A 1060 -24.92 29.54 -69.24
N ALA A 1061 -26.03 29.13 -69.88
CA ALA A 1061 -27.12 30.05 -70.23
C ALA A 1061 -27.75 30.72 -68.99
N GLU A 1062 -27.76 30.01 -67.86
CA GLU A 1062 -28.20 30.51 -66.55
C GLU A 1062 -27.31 31.67 -66.07
N SER A 1063 -25.98 31.52 -66.16
CA SER A 1063 -25.04 32.59 -65.85
C SER A 1063 -25.07 33.72 -66.88
N VAL A 1064 -25.39 33.47 -68.15
CA VAL A 1064 -25.62 34.56 -69.10
C VAL A 1064 -26.83 35.39 -68.68
N ALA A 1065 -27.99 34.75 -68.45
CA ALA A 1065 -29.22 35.42 -68.02
C ALA A 1065 -29.00 36.27 -66.76
N LEU A 1066 -28.36 35.69 -65.74
CA LEU A 1066 -28.06 36.34 -64.46
C LEU A 1066 -27.20 37.61 -64.58
N PHE A 1067 -26.39 37.75 -65.64
CA PHE A 1067 -25.60 38.96 -65.92
C PHE A 1067 -26.22 39.85 -67.02
N THR A 1068 -27.27 39.42 -67.73
CA THR A 1068 -27.94 40.19 -68.80
C THR A 1068 -29.30 40.76 -68.45
N ASP A 1069 -30.01 40.22 -67.45
CA ASP A 1069 -31.41 40.57 -67.10
C ASP A 1069 -31.62 42.05 -66.69
N HIS A 1070 -30.55 42.85 -66.57
CA HIS A 1070 -30.57 44.25 -66.14
C HIS A 1070 -29.91 45.22 -67.13
N LEU A 1071 -29.43 44.73 -68.29
CA LEU A 1071 -28.66 45.53 -69.26
C LEU A 1071 -29.38 45.66 -70.61
N PRO A 1072 -29.44 46.87 -71.22
CA PRO A 1072 -30.11 47.10 -72.50
C PRO A 1072 -29.32 46.56 -73.72
N SER A 1073 -28.12 46.02 -73.51
CA SER A 1073 -27.26 45.44 -74.55
C SER A 1073 -26.39 44.34 -73.95
N GLN A 1074 -26.22 43.24 -74.69
CA GLN A 1074 -25.39 42.09 -74.28
C GLN A 1074 -23.92 42.53 -74.02
N PRO A 1075 -23.34 42.26 -72.84
CA PRO A 1075 -22.00 42.75 -72.49
C PRO A 1075 -20.91 42.02 -73.30
N SER A 1076 -19.81 42.70 -73.62
CA SER A 1076 -18.72 42.10 -74.42
C SER A 1076 -17.89 41.06 -73.65
N TYR A 1077 -17.89 41.13 -72.32
CA TYR A 1077 -17.25 40.16 -71.42
C TYR A 1077 -18.04 40.03 -70.11
N ILE A 1078 -17.86 38.89 -69.44
CA ILE A 1078 -18.43 38.57 -68.11
C ILE A 1078 -17.30 38.07 -67.22
N VAL A 1079 -17.23 38.53 -65.98
CA VAL A 1079 -16.29 38.05 -64.96
C VAL A 1079 -17.08 37.60 -63.74
N GLY A 1080 -16.81 36.38 -63.26
CA GLY A 1080 -17.53 35.80 -62.13
C GLY A 1080 -16.72 34.75 -61.39
N GLN A 1081 -17.15 34.41 -60.19
CA GLN A 1081 -16.56 33.29 -59.44
C GLN A 1081 -17.23 31.99 -59.88
N ILE A 1082 -16.42 30.97 -60.21
CA ILE A 1082 -16.92 29.68 -60.68
C ILE A 1082 -17.62 28.94 -59.54
N VAL A 1083 -18.89 28.60 -59.72
CA VAL A 1083 -19.70 27.81 -58.77
C VAL A 1083 -19.85 26.37 -59.23
N HIS A 1084 -19.86 26.12 -60.54
CA HIS A 1084 -19.95 24.78 -61.10
C HIS A 1084 -19.20 24.68 -62.44
N ILE A 1085 -18.65 23.51 -62.73
CA ILE A 1085 -18.09 23.15 -64.04
C ILE A 1085 -18.65 21.79 -64.41
N GLU A 1086 -19.52 21.76 -65.42
CA GLU A 1086 -20.05 20.53 -65.98
C GLU A 1086 -19.20 20.11 -67.19
N ARG A 1087 -18.85 18.83 -67.30
CA ARG A 1087 -18.11 18.26 -68.44
C ARG A 1087 -19.08 17.49 -69.34
N GLN A 1088 -19.19 17.90 -70.60
CA GLN A 1088 -20.05 17.26 -71.59
C GLN A 1088 -19.24 16.84 -72.83
N THR A 1089 -19.80 15.93 -73.63
CA THR A 1089 -19.19 15.41 -74.87
C THR A 1089 -20.24 15.34 -75.97
N VAL A 1090 -19.89 15.78 -77.19
CA VAL A 1090 -20.83 15.81 -78.32
C VAL A 1090 -21.17 14.39 -78.79
N LYS A 1091 -22.45 13.99 -78.66
CA LYS A 1091 -22.95 12.63 -78.99
C LYS A 1091 -23.33 12.50 -80.49
N PRO A 1092 -23.15 11.32 -81.13
CA PRO A 1092 -23.57 11.06 -82.50
C PRO A 1092 -25.10 10.81 -82.64
N LEU A 1093 -25.67 11.13 -83.80
CA LEU A 1093 -27.08 10.82 -84.13
C LEU A 1093 -27.28 9.33 -84.44
N LEU A 1094 -28.41 8.77 -84.00
CA LEU A 1094 -28.89 7.44 -84.36
C LEU A 1094 -30.12 7.54 -85.29
N SER A 1095 -30.15 6.68 -86.32
CA SER A 1095 -31.17 6.69 -87.38
C SER A 1095 -31.90 5.35 -87.45
N SER A 1096 -33.25 5.33 -87.52
CA SER A 1096 -34.00 4.16 -87.97
C SER A 1096 -35.45 4.45 -88.43
N SER A 1097 -36.05 3.46 -89.10
CA SER A 1097 -37.38 3.44 -89.72
C SER A 1097 -37.89 1.96 -89.71
N THR A 1098 -39.14 1.57 -89.97
CA THR A 1098 -40.22 2.21 -90.75
C THR A 1098 -41.62 1.74 -90.26
N ARG A 1099 -42.68 2.37 -90.80
CA ARG A 1099 -44.06 1.87 -91.13
C ARG A 1099 -44.44 0.37 -90.87
N PRO A 1100 -45.76 0.01 -90.86
CA PRO A 1100 -46.98 0.77 -90.46
C PRO A 1100 -48.13 -0.08 -89.80
N ASP A 1101 -49.24 0.59 -89.49
CA ASP A 1101 -50.66 0.10 -89.51
C ASP A 1101 -51.25 -0.72 -88.33
N ARG A 1102 -52.58 -0.77 -88.11
CA ARG A 1102 -53.48 0.27 -87.54
C ARG A 1102 -54.78 -0.35 -86.97
N GLY A 1103 -55.26 0.16 -85.83
CA GLY A 1103 -56.63 -0.08 -85.30
C GLY A 1103 -56.65 -0.23 -83.76
N ARG A 1104 -57.64 0.27 -83.01
CA ARG A 1104 -58.86 1.05 -83.33
C ARG A 1104 -59.40 1.74 -82.05
N ALA A 1105 -60.02 2.92 -82.21
CA ALA A 1105 -60.90 3.63 -81.27
C ALA A 1105 -60.29 4.52 -80.15
N ASP A 1106 -60.30 5.82 -80.44
CA ASP A 1106 -60.45 7.04 -79.59
C ASP A 1106 -61.73 7.00 -78.69
N PRO A 1107 -61.98 7.95 -77.71
CA PRO A 1107 -61.70 9.39 -77.84
C PRO A 1107 -61.43 10.29 -76.60
N ALA A 1108 -61.21 11.59 -76.92
CA ALA A 1108 -61.19 12.81 -76.10
C ALA A 1108 -59.89 13.07 -75.30
N GLU A 1109 -59.30 14.28 -75.27
CA GLU A 1109 -59.70 15.60 -75.84
C GLU A 1109 -58.45 16.45 -76.15
N GLN A 1110 -58.52 17.38 -77.11
CA GLN A 1110 -57.39 18.26 -77.49
C GLN A 1110 -57.88 19.65 -77.93
N LEU A 1111 -57.01 20.66 -77.73
CA LEU A 1111 -57.00 22.09 -78.15
C LEU A 1111 -56.84 22.97 -76.88
N THR A 1112 -55.89 23.90 -76.75
CA THR A 1112 -55.01 24.57 -77.73
C THR A 1112 -53.58 24.76 -77.20
N SER A 1113 -52.57 24.57 -78.02
CA SER A 1113 -51.17 24.94 -77.73
C SER A 1113 -50.58 25.80 -78.85
N ASN A 1114 -49.95 26.92 -78.49
CA ASN A 1114 -49.15 27.74 -79.41
C ASN A 1114 -47.67 27.38 -79.26
N THR A 1115 -47.03 27.11 -80.40
CA THR A 1115 -45.71 26.48 -80.51
C THR A 1115 -44.57 27.49 -80.49
N MET A 1116 -43.49 27.21 -79.73
CA MET A 1116 -42.11 27.55 -80.13
C MET A 1116 -41.11 26.47 -79.66
N ASN A 1117 -40.88 25.50 -80.57
CA ASN A 1117 -39.63 24.75 -80.78
C ASN A 1117 -38.79 24.27 -79.57
N SER A 1118 -39.16 23.11 -79.01
CA SER A 1118 -38.15 22.19 -78.43
C SER A 1118 -37.41 21.46 -79.56
N GLY A 1119 -36.22 21.96 -79.92
CA GLY A 1119 -35.35 21.36 -80.94
C GLY A 1119 -34.41 20.29 -80.39
N SER A 1120 -34.27 19.20 -81.14
CA SER A 1120 -33.31 18.09 -80.98
C SER A 1120 -31.95 18.46 -80.38
N SER A 1121 -31.36 17.56 -79.59
CA SER A 1121 -30.04 17.68 -78.93
C SER A 1121 -28.86 17.67 -79.91
N LEU A 1122 -28.78 18.69 -80.74
CA LEU A 1122 -27.68 19.02 -81.64
C LEU A 1122 -26.78 20.05 -80.95
N ASN A 1123 -25.57 19.63 -80.60
CA ASN A 1123 -24.36 20.44 -80.43
C ASN A 1123 -24.56 21.99 -80.51
N PRO A 1124 -24.83 22.67 -79.39
CA PRO A 1124 -25.17 24.09 -79.41
C PRO A 1124 -23.97 25.01 -79.72
N TYR A 1125 -22.73 24.52 -79.63
CA TYR A 1125 -21.51 25.31 -79.77
C TYR A 1125 -20.72 25.02 -81.07
N GLY A 1126 -21.25 24.22 -81.99
CA GLY A 1126 -20.63 23.94 -83.29
C GLY A 1126 -19.40 23.01 -83.28
N LEU A 1127 -19.13 22.32 -82.16
CA LEU A 1127 -17.97 21.44 -82.00
C LEU A 1127 -18.11 20.07 -82.71
N PRO A 1128 -17.02 19.43 -83.16
CA PRO A 1128 -17.07 18.09 -83.75
C PRO A 1128 -17.62 17.01 -82.81
N THR A 1129 -18.24 15.97 -83.37
CA THR A 1129 -18.71 14.80 -82.62
C THR A 1129 -17.55 14.12 -81.90
N GLY A 1130 -17.73 13.80 -80.60
CA GLY A 1130 -16.67 13.27 -79.74
C GLY A 1130 -15.76 14.32 -79.09
N CYS A 1131 -15.88 15.61 -79.43
CA CYS A 1131 -15.19 16.66 -78.68
C CYS A 1131 -15.82 16.86 -77.30
N GLU A 1132 -14.96 17.06 -76.31
CA GLU A 1132 -15.36 17.49 -74.98
C GLU A 1132 -15.46 19.02 -74.90
N TYR A 1133 -16.43 19.48 -74.14
CA TYR A 1133 -16.59 20.88 -73.76
C TYR A 1133 -17.04 20.98 -72.31
N PHE A 1134 -16.79 22.13 -71.72
CA PHE A 1134 -17.11 22.42 -70.34
C PHE A 1134 -18.12 23.56 -70.29
N VAL A 1135 -19.22 23.35 -69.58
CA VAL A 1135 -20.21 24.38 -69.30
C VAL A 1135 -19.93 24.90 -67.89
N VAL A 1136 -19.59 26.17 -67.78
CA VAL A 1136 -19.20 26.80 -66.52
C VAL A 1136 -20.32 27.71 -66.03
N THR A 1137 -20.77 27.48 -64.80
CA THR A 1137 -21.72 28.37 -64.11
C THR A 1137 -20.94 29.21 -63.12
N VAL A 1138 -21.08 30.54 -63.23
CA VAL A 1138 -20.45 31.54 -62.34
C VAL A 1138 -21.50 32.39 -61.63
N ALA A 1139 -21.14 32.84 -60.42
CA ALA A 1139 -21.88 33.85 -59.68
C ALA A 1139 -21.25 35.23 -59.85
N MET A 1140 -22.05 36.29 -59.65
CA MET A 1140 -21.55 37.66 -59.52
C MET A 1140 -20.56 37.76 -58.35
N LEU A 1141 -19.47 38.49 -58.58
CA LEU A 1141 -18.54 38.86 -57.51
C LEU A 1141 -19.20 39.92 -56.62
N PRO A 1142 -19.00 39.88 -55.29
CA PRO A 1142 -19.51 40.94 -54.41
C PRO A 1142 -18.83 42.29 -54.72
N ASP A 1143 -19.62 43.38 -54.68
CA ASP A 1143 -19.29 44.74 -55.16
C ASP A 1143 -18.06 45.44 -54.53
N THR A 1144 -17.33 44.79 -53.63
CA THR A 1144 -16.20 45.38 -52.92
C THR A 1144 -14.86 45.30 -53.66
N ALA A 1145 -14.81 44.72 -54.87
CA ALA A 1145 -13.55 44.34 -55.53
C ALA A 1145 -12.99 45.34 -56.58
N ILE A 1146 -13.76 46.32 -57.09
CA ILE A 1146 -13.32 47.17 -58.23
C ILE A 1146 -13.69 48.66 -58.06
N HIS A 1147 -13.30 49.29 -56.94
CA HIS A 1147 -13.26 50.75 -56.83
C HIS A 1147 -12.03 51.25 -56.06
N SER A 1148 -11.01 51.71 -56.78
CA SER A 1148 -9.99 52.61 -56.25
C SER A 1148 -10.40 54.08 -56.54
N PRO A 1149 -10.30 55.01 -55.59
CA PRO A 1149 -10.56 56.43 -55.84
C PRO A 1149 -9.42 57.03 -56.69
N PRO A 1150 -9.70 58.06 -57.51
CA PRO A 1150 -8.68 58.71 -58.33
C PRO A 1150 -7.68 59.50 -57.46
N PRO A 1151 -6.41 59.60 -57.88
CA PRO A 1151 -5.35 60.22 -57.07
C PRO A 1151 -5.48 61.75 -57.03
N SER A 1152 -5.17 62.30 -55.85
CA SER A 1152 -4.92 63.72 -55.57
C SER A 1152 -3.45 63.96 -55.23
#